data_AF-K0T7R1-F1
#
_entry.id   AF-K0T7R1-F1
#
_cell.length_a   1.000
_cell.length_b   1.000
_cell.length_c   1.000
_cell.angle_alpha   90.00
_cell.angle_beta   90.00
_cell.angle_gamma   90.00
#
_symmetry.space_group_name_H-M   'P 1'
#
loop_
_entity.id
_entity.type
_entity.pdbx_description
1 polymer ?
#
loop_
_entity_poly.entity_id
_entity_poly.type
_entity_poly.pdbx_seq_one_letter_code
_entity_poly.pdbx_strand_id
1 'polypeptide(L)'
;MSSSSSASRKQSVALVLLGLALGLLLAWANDKARISGSIQLETQRAVKRQVWNANGTTNLRSHVVDDYSSQLNRNSNAVEGGEIEDPPRICKRTCPNYNNRIIVAFKQKAGLKETAYIMRSWANMGMFLCAKVHIPSPAEWLASKHSPNLQLVDTNITWERDFMYFTDRDDDSVVVLSDLVETTEPKNGWGMEVTSMSSRKAGKDMLVKDLLKVYNYTVLQQNGSKSKPFVWSIKGKYHEGNLLKSLYNLRNRSPPLLAMQLPKWDRHEDDLCVYASRVLSQSIRHTAQQVLQKLTQRFGVKNDEPLVYGYLHVRTGDLNITTGDVCPNKLSNLTSYVDCTFASFCEDAESDHCSADVPLLLASDETDPKMRHDMIDLIDNQKGLKGVDLDGEITEQINKEIASGESTGDKTNNYSVFLVGAVISQEATFYLRRHRLWCNSCDADKVVLDSDQDRRWWSSRLPIDFDEADIGKNCPLYDSKVVTLPLEGPSPDLTQALECLRKTKPNLVLSEYPSDSFEHYTFIHQRLSTWTQQPNHVPHRAAHYAGPWMENHFISRFQPLIKSKADLIHHFGPYIPIFVPWTDHWVNGKYTYPSALVDDMKCLLREDTLYIVLSQNADGFVGRCSEFQALQDTYHITILSAGGWGHVPIPLLKQPEERRNTIPIAKRDHLVSYVGSAVNAPNNLRRDIISQSHVYYYHGPDWRSVMENSKFSLVPRGFGRTSYHLMEALQMGLIPIQVYIDQPWIPYERVLQNVTFAVTMSELPYLISELSRKSDAQIGEMEDQIERLGERLFTFEGALNEIQMFMTDPSLSALRCASTVTKRKPSTSSLHCHQVQAVHVHISTATRKPSDSGGDSNPGCTTLLFR
;
A
#
# COMPACT_ATOMS: atom_id res chain seq x y z
N MET A 1 76.57 -36.12 9.26
CA MET A 1 75.70 -37.23 8.83
C MET A 1 74.30 -36.96 9.36
N SER A 2 73.38 -36.52 8.51
CA SER A 2 71.93 -36.66 8.74
C SER A 2 71.19 -36.37 7.44
N SER A 3 70.65 -37.44 6.86
CA SER A 3 69.71 -37.42 5.74
C SER A 3 68.34 -37.89 6.23
N SER A 4 67.30 -37.55 5.45
CA SER A 4 65.91 -38.02 5.48
C SER A 4 64.87 -37.12 6.16
N SER A 5 64.08 -36.42 5.33
CA SER A 5 62.61 -36.60 5.23
C SER A 5 61.97 -35.48 4.40
N SER A 6 61.80 -35.68 3.09
CA SER A 6 60.96 -34.79 2.25
C SER A 6 60.00 -35.53 1.32
N ALA A 7 59.84 -36.85 1.49
CA ALA A 7 59.06 -37.68 0.56
C ALA A 7 57.56 -37.84 0.90
N SER A 8 57.06 -37.51 2.10
CA SER A 8 55.66 -37.86 2.46
C SER A 8 54.59 -36.79 2.11
N ARG A 9 54.98 -35.54 1.83
CA ARG A 9 54.00 -34.47 1.48
C ARG A 9 53.51 -34.51 0.04
N LYS A 10 54.29 -35.03 -0.92
CA LYS A 10 53.89 -35.06 -2.34
C LYS A 10 52.89 -36.18 -2.66
N GLN A 11 52.93 -37.31 -1.94
CA GLN A 11 51.97 -38.40 -2.12
C GLN A 11 50.57 -38.05 -1.60
N SER A 12 50.47 -37.26 -0.52
CA SER A 12 49.18 -36.88 0.07
C SER A 12 48.40 -35.90 -0.82
N VAL A 13 49.08 -34.98 -1.51
CA VAL A 13 48.43 -34.02 -2.43
C VAL A 13 47.98 -34.72 -3.73
N ALA A 14 48.75 -35.68 -4.24
CA ALA A 14 48.38 -36.44 -5.43
C ALA A 14 47.12 -37.30 -5.21
N LEU A 15 46.97 -37.93 -4.03
CA LEU A 15 45.79 -38.73 -3.69
C LEU A 15 44.52 -37.88 -3.53
N VAL A 16 44.64 -36.66 -2.99
CA VAL A 16 43.51 -35.73 -2.87
C VAL A 16 43.05 -35.24 -4.25
N LEU A 17 43.99 -34.91 -5.14
CA LEU A 17 43.67 -34.50 -6.51
C LEU A 17 43.09 -35.64 -7.34
N LEU A 18 43.55 -36.88 -7.14
CA LEU A 18 42.97 -38.06 -7.80
C LEU A 18 41.53 -38.31 -7.32
N GLY A 19 41.26 -38.13 -6.01
CA GLY A 19 39.92 -38.25 -5.44
C GLY A 19 38.94 -37.21 -5.98
N LEU A 20 39.38 -35.96 -6.14
CA LEU A 20 38.58 -34.89 -6.73
C LEU A 20 38.28 -35.14 -8.23
N ALA A 21 39.27 -35.61 -8.98
CA ALA A 21 39.08 -35.96 -10.39
C ALA A 21 38.12 -37.15 -10.56
N LEU A 22 38.21 -38.17 -9.71
CA LEU A 22 37.31 -39.33 -9.73
C LEU A 22 35.88 -38.93 -9.33
N GLY A 23 35.73 -38.03 -8.35
CA GLY A 23 34.44 -37.48 -7.95
C GLY A 23 33.75 -36.68 -9.08
N LEU A 24 34.52 -35.88 -9.82
CA LEU A 24 34.01 -35.15 -10.98
C LEU A 24 33.64 -36.07 -12.15
N LEU A 25 34.42 -37.13 -12.40
CA LEU A 25 34.12 -38.14 -13.42
C LEU A 25 32.86 -38.95 -13.08
N LEU A 26 32.67 -39.31 -11.80
CA LEU A 26 31.46 -40.00 -11.34
C LEU A 26 30.22 -39.10 -11.37
N ALA A 27 30.37 -37.81 -11.05
CA ALA A 27 29.29 -36.82 -11.19
C ALA A 27 28.89 -36.64 -12.66
N TRP A 28 29.87 -36.55 -13.58
CA TRP A 28 29.63 -36.45 -15.02
C TRP A 28 29.00 -37.72 -15.61
N ALA A 29 29.42 -38.91 -15.16
CA ALA A 29 28.83 -40.18 -15.58
C ALA A 29 27.38 -40.35 -15.09
N ASN A 30 27.07 -39.89 -13.88
CA ASN A 30 25.72 -39.92 -13.32
C ASN A 30 24.77 -38.95 -14.04
N ASP A 31 25.29 -37.81 -14.53
CA ASP A 31 24.54 -36.84 -15.32
C ASP A 31 24.23 -37.37 -16.74
N LYS A 32 25.18 -38.11 -17.34
CA LYS A 32 24.96 -38.80 -18.63
C LYS A 32 23.97 -39.97 -18.53
N ALA A 33 23.95 -40.69 -17.41
CA ALA A 33 23.00 -41.79 -17.17
C ALA A 33 21.55 -41.28 -16.96
N ARG A 34 21.36 -40.02 -16.53
CA ARG A 34 20.04 -39.38 -16.48
C ARG A 34 19.50 -38.96 -17.85
N ILE A 35 20.38 -38.71 -18.82
CA ILE A 35 20.00 -38.27 -20.17
C ILE A 35 19.62 -39.44 -21.09
N SER A 36 20.12 -40.66 -20.84
CA SER A 36 19.79 -41.84 -21.68
C SER A 36 18.51 -42.60 -21.27
N GLY A 37 17.88 -42.25 -20.14
CA GLY A 37 16.63 -42.87 -19.67
C GLY A 37 15.35 -42.41 -20.38
N SER A 38 15.45 -41.48 -21.34
CA SER A 38 14.30 -40.88 -22.04
C SER A 38 13.94 -41.56 -23.38
N ILE A 39 14.62 -42.64 -23.77
CA ILE A 39 14.42 -43.32 -25.08
C ILE A 39 13.68 -44.67 -24.91
N GLN A 40 12.74 -44.75 -23.96
CA GLN A 40 11.90 -45.94 -23.80
C GLN A 40 10.44 -45.65 -23.45
N LEU A 41 9.93 -44.49 -23.90
CA LEU A 41 8.51 -44.13 -23.77
C LEU A 41 7.84 -43.65 -25.07
N GLU A 42 8.40 -44.01 -26.23
CA GLU A 42 7.81 -43.71 -27.54
C GLU A 42 7.17 -44.92 -28.25
N THR A 43 7.22 -46.13 -27.68
CA THR A 43 6.64 -47.32 -28.31
C THR A 43 5.23 -47.69 -27.82
N GLN A 44 4.56 -46.83 -27.03
CA GLN A 44 3.19 -47.08 -26.54
C GLN A 44 2.13 -46.03 -26.95
N ARG A 45 2.43 -45.13 -27.91
CA ARG A 45 1.44 -44.15 -28.41
C ARG A 45 0.94 -44.37 -29.85
N ALA A 46 1.16 -45.56 -30.42
CA ALA A 46 0.73 -45.89 -31.78
C ALA A 46 -0.56 -46.73 -31.89
N VAL A 47 -1.35 -46.94 -30.82
CA VAL A 47 -2.54 -47.86 -30.86
C VAL A 47 -3.86 -47.17 -30.45
N LYS A 48 -3.95 -45.84 -30.42
CA LYS A 48 -5.22 -45.14 -30.10
C LYS A 48 -5.55 -43.98 -31.04
N ARG A 49 -5.40 -44.21 -32.36
CA ARG A 49 -6.02 -43.38 -33.40
C ARG A 49 -6.48 -44.24 -34.58
N GLN A 50 -7.48 -45.07 -34.33
CA GLN A 50 -8.44 -45.53 -35.33
C GLN A 50 -9.72 -45.84 -34.56
N VAL A 51 -10.87 -45.53 -35.16
CA VAL A 51 -12.23 -45.52 -34.57
C VAL A 51 -12.63 -44.17 -33.93
N TRP A 52 -12.95 -43.19 -34.80
CA TRP A 52 -14.28 -42.58 -34.79
C TRP A 52 -14.51 -41.77 -36.07
N ASN A 53 -15.14 -42.43 -37.04
CA ASN A 53 -15.92 -41.81 -38.10
C ASN A 53 -17.07 -42.79 -38.36
N ALA A 54 -18.28 -42.46 -37.90
CA ALA A 54 -19.57 -42.86 -38.49
C ALA A 54 -20.73 -42.53 -37.55
N ASN A 55 -21.72 -41.84 -38.11
CA ASN A 55 -23.14 -41.77 -37.72
C ASN A 55 -23.46 -41.08 -36.37
N GLY A 56 -24.50 -40.26 -36.23
CA GLY A 56 -25.62 -39.96 -37.11
C GLY A 56 -26.58 -39.00 -36.38
N THR A 57 -27.37 -38.30 -37.18
CA THR A 57 -28.54 -37.48 -36.86
C THR A 57 -29.42 -37.97 -35.71
N THR A 58 -29.92 -37.04 -34.88
CA THR A 58 -31.33 -37.07 -34.43
C THR A 58 -31.84 -35.67 -34.08
N ASN A 59 -33.00 -35.35 -34.65
CA ASN A 59 -33.90 -34.26 -34.29
C ASN A 59 -34.52 -34.52 -32.90
N LEU A 60 -34.74 -33.45 -32.13
CA LEU A 60 -35.92 -33.38 -31.25
C LEU A 60 -36.32 -31.92 -30.96
N ARG A 61 -37.54 -31.59 -31.40
CA ARG A 61 -38.33 -30.41 -31.03
C ARG A 61 -39.02 -30.64 -29.67
N SER A 62 -39.09 -29.60 -28.84
CA SER A 62 -40.27 -29.20 -28.04
C SER A 62 -39.94 -27.88 -27.31
N HIS A 63 -40.44 -26.74 -27.78
CA HIS A 63 -41.66 -26.05 -27.34
C HIS A 63 -41.65 -25.48 -25.90
N VAL A 64 -41.55 -24.13 -25.85
CA VAL A 64 -42.42 -23.17 -25.14
C VAL A 64 -42.41 -23.17 -23.61
N VAL A 65 -41.94 -22.06 -23.01
CA VAL A 65 -42.78 -21.00 -22.38
C VAL A 65 -41.94 -19.71 -22.32
N ASP A 66 -42.37 -18.71 -23.09
CA ASP A 66 -42.06 -17.29 -22.92
C ASP A 66 -42.74 -16.75 -21.65
N ASP A 67 -42.16 -15.74 -20.98
CA ASP A 67 -42.71 -14.37 -20.97
C ASP A 67 -42.17 -13.56 -19.76
N TYR A 68 -41.67 -12.36 -20.07
CA TYR A 68 -41.38 -11.16 -19.26
C TYR A 68 -40.08 -10.45 -19.70
N SER A 69 -40.02 -10.02 -20.96
CA SER A 69 -39.11 -8.97 -21.41
C SER A 69 -39.63 -8.29 -22.68
N SER A 70 -40.65 -7.43 -22.58
CA SER A 70 -41.13 -6.67 -23.74
C SER A 70 -41.79 -5.33 -23.38
N GLN A 71 -41.19 -4.55 -22.48
CA GLN A 71 -41.43 -3.10 -22.44
C GLN A 71 -40.15 -2.38 -22.01
N LEU A 72 -39.31 -2.03 -22.99
CA LEU A 72 -38.36 -0.90 -22.98
C LEU A 72 -37.48 -1.01 -24.24
N ASN A 73 -38.07 -0.77 -25.41
CA ASN A 73 -37.33 -0.36 -26.60
C ASN A 73 -38.29 0.19 -27.67
N ARG A 74 -38.46 1.50 -27.68
CA ARG A 74 -38.85 2.30 -28.86
C ARG A 74 -38.56 3.78 -28.56
N ASN A 75 -37.35 4.20 -28.91
CA ASN A 75 -37.02 5.47 -29.58
C ASN A 75 -35.49 5.64 -29.57
N SER A 76 -34.85 4.97 -30.51
CA SER A 76 -33.46 5.18 -30.90
C SER A 76 -33.40 6.35 -31.89
N ASN A 77 -33.13 7.55 -31.40
CA ASN A 77 -32.42 8.57 -32.18
C ASN A 77 -31.01 8.65 -31.64
N ALA A 78 -30.05 8.48 -32.55
CA ALA A 78 -28.63 8.48 -32.29
C ALA A 78 -28.20 9.80 -31.61
N VAL A 79 -27.74 9.67 -30.37
CA VAL A 79 -26.88 10.65 -29.71
C VAL A 79 -25.51 9.98 -29.63
N GLU A 80 -24.50 10.69 -30.11
CA GLU A 80 -23.09 10.28 -30.10
C GLU A 80 -22.69 9.79 -28.71
N GLY A 81 -21.89 8.71 -28.69
CA GLY A 81 -21.46 8.03 -27.47
C GLY A 81 -20.55 8.92 -26.63
N GLY A 82 -21.17 9.67 -25.71
CA GLY A 82 -20.50 10.19 -24.54
C GLY A 82 -20.10 9.02 -23.65
N GLU A 83 -18.80 8.93 -23.33
CA GLU A 83 -18.31 8.03 -22.30
C GLU A 83 -19.11 8.26 -21.01
N ILE A 84 -19.68 7.19 -20.48
CA ILE A 84 -20.33 7.22 -19.17
C ILE A 84 -19.20 7.39 -18.14
N GLU A 85 -18.90 8.64 -17.77
CA GLU A 85 -18.00 8.95 -16.66
C GLU A 85 -18.48 8.20 -15.41
N ASP A 86 -17.61 7.37 -14.85
CA ASP A 86 -17.84 6.66 -13.60
C ASP A 86 -18.08 7.73 -12.51
N PRO A 87 -19.26 7.79 -11.87
CA PRO A 87 -19.61 8.91 -11.02
C PRO A 87 -18.56 9.07 -9.90
N PRO A 88 -18.10 10.30 -9.61
CA PRO A 88 -17.06 10.52 -8.62
C PRO A 88 -17.47 9.88 -7.29
N ARG A 89 -16.52 9.20 -6.62
CA ARG A 89 -16.69 8.66 -5.26
C ARG A 89 -16.70 9.81 -4.26
N ILE A 90 -17.73 10.64 -4.37
CA ILE A 90 -17.98 11.68 -3.42
C ILE A 90 -18.70 10.97 -2.27
N CYS A 91 -18.02 10.79 -1.14
CA CYS A 91 -18.67 10.43 0.13
C CYS A 91 -19.52 11.61 0.66
N LYS A 92 -20.15 12.40 -0.23
CA LYS A 92 -21.08 13.46 0.11
C LYS A 92 -22.47 12.89 0.05
N ARG A 93 -23.18 13.07 1.16
CA ARG A 93 -24.60 12.80 1.23
C ARG A 93 -25.27 14.09 1.67
N THR A 94 -26.04 14.71 0.79
CA THR A 94 -26.84 15.87 1.17
C THR A 94 -27.99 15.38 2.05
N CYS A 95 -28.04 15.85 3.28
CA CYS A 95 -29.05 15.49 4.26
C CYS A 95 -29.95 16.71 4.51
N PRO A 96 -31.13 16.79 3.87
CA PRO A 96 -31.96 17.99 3.89
C PRO A 96 -32.62 18.28 5.25
N ASN A 97 -32.67 17.31 6.18
CA ASN A 97 -33.19 17.49 7.54
C ASN A 97 -32.74 16.34 8.48
N TYR A 98 -31.95 16.65 9.51
CA TYR A 98 -31.39 15.67 10.47
C TYR A 98 -32.35 15.28 11.62
N ASN A 99 -33.66 15.55 11.50
CA ASN A 99 -34.61 15.14 12.54
C ASN A 99 -34.84 13.63 12.64
N ASN A 100 -34.23 12.83 11.76
CA ASN A 100 -34.12 11.39 11.96
C ASN A 100 -33.22 11.09 13.17
N ARG A 101 -33.60 10.11 13.98
CA ARG A 101 -32.88 9.74 15.21
C ARG A 101 -32.50 8.27 15.21
N ILE A 102 -31.28 7.97 15.64
CA ILE A 102 -30.84 6.61 16.00
C ILE A 102 -30.56 6.63 17.50
N ILE A 103 -31.27 5.85 18.30
CA ILE A 103 -31.09 5.78 19.75
C ILE A 103 -30.38 4.48 20.09
N VAL A 104 -29.15 4.58 20.56
CA VAL A 104 -28.30 3.44 20.88
C VAL A 104 -28.28 3.26 22.39
N ALA A 105 -28.91 2.19 22.88
CA ALA A 105 -29.00 1.88 24.31
C ALA A 105 -28.17 0.63 24.65
N PHE A 106 -26.89 0.86 24.97
CA PHE A 106 -25.98 -0.18 25.45
C PHE A 106 -25.96 -0.25 26.96
N LYS A 107 -26.13 -1.45 27.51
CA LYS A 107 -26.03 -1.69 28.96
C LYS A 107 -24.63 -2.10 29.41
N GLN A 108 -23.71 -2.36 28.49
CA GLN A 108 -22.38 -2.85 28.82
C GLN A 108 -21.40 -1.70 28.86
N LYS A 109 -20.79 -1.51 30.03
CA LYS A 109 -19.75 -0.52 30.24
C LYS A 109 -18.44 -0.97 29.60
N ALA A 110 -17.73 -0.06 28.95
CA ALA A 110 -16.45 -0.32 28.28
C ALA A 110 -15.39 0.74 28.65
N GLY A 111 -14.15 0.52 28.24
CA GLY A 111 -13.12 1.56 28.34
C GLY A 111 -13.40 2.69 27.35
N LEU A 112 -12.78 3.85 27.57
CA LEU A 112 -12.93 5.02 26.71
C LEU A 112 -12.54 4.73 25.26
N LYS A 113 -11.48 3.95 25.06
CA LYS A 113 -11.00 3.59 23.73
C LYS A 113 -12.02 2.76 22.95
N GLU A 114 -12.55 1.70 23.55
CA GLU A 114 -13.58 0.88 22.92
C GLU A 114 -14.84 1.71 22.67
N THR A 115 -15.18 2.59 23.59
CA THR A 115 -16.36 3.47 23.49
C THR A 115 -16.21 4.46 22.34
N ALA A 116 -15.08 5.17 22.23
CA ALA A 116 -14.79 6.11 21.15
C ALA A 116 -14.85 5.46 19.76
N TYR A 117 -14.38 4.21 19.66
CA TYR A 117 -14.48 3.44 18.43
C TYR A 117 -15.95 3.14 18.07
N ILE A 118 -16.75 2.69 19.04
CA ILE A 118 -18.18 2.43 18.82
C ILE A 118 -18.90 3.74 18.46
N MET A 119 -18.55 4.88 19.08
CA MET A 119 -19.10 6.19 18.75
C MET A 119 -18.80 6.58 17.30
N ARG A 120 -17.55 6.48 16.84
CA ARG A 120 -17.17 6.80 15.44
C ARG A 120 -17.97 5.98 14.44
N SER A 121 -18.03 4.67 14.70
CA SER A 121 -18.79 3.71 13.93
C SER A 121 -20.26 4.12 13.79
N TRP A 122 -20.92 4.49 14.90
CA TRP A 122 -22.29 4.98 14.85
C TRP A 122 -22.43 6.35 14.21
N ALA A 123 -21.51 7.28 14.43
CA ALA A 123 -21.55 8.60 13.78
C ALA A 123 -21.51 8.45 12.24
N ASN A 124 -20.61 7.61 11.71
CA ASN A 124 -20.59 7.31 10.28
C ASN A 124 -21.92 6.69 9.79
N MET A 125 -22.56 5.82 10.59
CA MET A 125 -23.88 5.27 10.27
C MET A 125 -24.99 6.32 10.32
N GLY A 126 -24.95 7.25 11.28
CA GLY A 126 -25.87 8.37 11.41
C GLY A 126 -25.82 9.24 10.17
N MET A 127 -24.63 9.67 9.75
CA MET A 127 -24.43 10.42 8.51
C MET A 127 -24.89 9.65 7.27
N PHE A 128 -24.53 8.37 7.20
CA PHE A 128 -25.01 7.52 6.12
C PHE A 128 -26.55 7.45 6.09
N LEU A 129 -27.25 7.52 7.22
CA LEU A 129 -28.71 7.48 7.26
C LEU A 129 -29.37 8.86 7.37
N CYS A 130 -28.60 9.95 7.23
CA CYS A 130 -29.05 11.32 7.48
C CYS A 130 -29.77 11.46 8.83
N ALA A 131 -29.17 10.96 9.90
CA ALA A 131 -29.76 10.87 11.24
C ALA A 131 -28.77 11.27 12.33
N LYS A 132 -29.29 11.96 13.35
CA LYS A 132 -28.56 12.22 14.59
C LYS A 132 -28.56 10.96 15.46
N VAL A 133 -27.39 10.57 15.93
CA VAL A 133 -27.20 9.43 16.82
C VAL A 133 -27.22 9.90 18.27
N HIS A 134 -28.06 9.25 19.06
CA HIS A 134 -28.13 9.39 20.50
C HIS A 134 -27.48 8.18 21.15
N ILE A 135 -26.51 8.42 22.02
CA ILE A 135 -25.79 7.39 22.76
C ILE A 135 -25.96 7.59 24.27
N PRO A 136 -25.66 6.58 25.11
CA PRO A 136 -25.70 6.73 26.56
C PRO A 136 -24.65 7.74 27.03
N SER A 137 -24.93 8.40 28.15
CA SER A 137 -23.98 9.35 28.75
C SER A 137 -22.68 8.65 29.17
N PRO A 138 -21.57 9.39 29.36
CA PRO A 138 -20.33 8.84 29.86
C PRO A 138 -20.50 8.03 31.16
N ALA A 139 -21.35 8.52 32.09
CA ALA A 139 -21.67 7.85 33.35
C ALA A 139 -22.28 6.45 33.17
N GLU A 140 -23.12 6.29 32.13
CA GLU A 140 -23.77 5.03 31.81
C GLU A 140 -22.85 4.08 31.04
N TRP A 141 -21.97 4.60 30.18
CA TRP A 141 -21.23 3.79 29.21
C TRP A 141 -19.78 3.47 29.61
N LEU A 142 -19.14 4.30 30.44
CA LEU A 142 -17.76 4.08 30.85
C LEU A 142 -17.67 3.13 32.06
N ALA A 143 -16.70 2.22 32.00
CA ALA A 143 -16.46 1.23 33.05
C ALA A 143 -15.79 1.87 34.26
N SER A 144 -16.29 1.58 35.45
CA SER A 144 -15.72 2.06 36.72
C SER A 144 -14.36 1.43 37.04
N LYS A 145 -14.03 0.28 36.41
CA LYS A 145 -12.77 -0.45 36.64
C LYS A 145 -11.51 0.35 36.32
N HIS A 146 -11.61 1.41 35.52
CA HIS A 146 -10.50 2.32 35.19
C HIS A 146 -10.42 3.51 36.15
N SER A 147 -11.24 3.52 37.20
CA SER A 147 -11.31 4.55 38.23
C SER A 147 -11.39 3.91 39.63
N PRO A 148 -10.45 3.02 40.02
CA PRO A 148 -10.60 2.18 41.22
C PRO A 148 -10.71 2.95 42.55
N ASN A 149 -10.40 4.25 42.57
CA ASN A 149 -10.50 5.11 43.77
C ASN A 149 -11.22 6.46 43.50
N LEU A 150 -11.75 6.66 42.30
CA LEU A 150 -12.41 7.91 41.90
C LEU A 150 -13.92 7.68 41.83
N GLN A 151 -14.70 8.72 42.12
CA GLN A 151 -16.16 8.65 42.04
C GLN A 151 -16.58 8.19 40.63
N LEU A 152 -17.73 7.51 40.54
CA LEU A 152 -18.34 7.20 39.24
C LEU A 152 -18.37 8.48 38.39
N VAL A 153 -18.06 8.36 37.09
CA VAL A 153 -18.16 9.49 36.16
C VAL A 153 -19.47 10.23 36.42
N ASP A 154 -19.37 11.50 36.83
CA ASP A 154 -20.50 12.32 37.26
C ASP A 154 -21.58 12.32 36.16
N THR A 155 -22.84 12.14 36.57
CA THR A 155 -23.99 12.14 35.66
C THR A 155 -24.17 13.46 34.91
N ASN A 156 -23.56 14.53 35.40
CA ASN A 156 -23.54 15.84 34.74
C ASN A 156 -22.53 15.92 33.59
N ILE A 157 -21.58 14.98 33.49
CA ILE A 157 -20.58 14.95 32.42
C ILE A 157 -21.23 14.47 31.12
N THR A 158 -20.93 15.16 30.03
CA THR A 158 -21.41 14.80 28.69
C THR A 158 -20.26 14.52 27.74
N TRP A 159 -20.49 13.70 26.72
CA TRP A 159 -19.51 13.45 25.66
C TRP A 159 -19.13 14.75 24.96
N GLU A 160 -20.13 15.55 24.57
CA GLU A 160 -19.94 16.76 23.77
C GLU A 160 -19.21 17.87 24.51
N ARG A 161 -19.62 18.20 25.73
CA ARG A 161 -19.02 19.30 26.50
C ARG A 161 -17.67 18.93 27.12
N ASP A 162 -17.52 17.68 27.57
CA ASP A 162 -16.46 17.33 28.51
C ASP A 162 -15.45 16.33 27.94
N PHE A 163 -15.78 15.55 26.90
CA PHE A 163 -14.87 14.56 26.31
C PHE A 163 -14.62 14.76 24.81
N MET A 164 -15.45 14.13 23.97
CA MET A 164 -15.33 14.14 22.52
C MET A 164 -16.70 13.96 21.88
N TYR A 165 -16.89 14.54 20.71
CA TYR A 165 -18.07 14.38 19.88
C TYR A 165 -17.69 14.11 18.43
N PHE A 166 -18.68 13.90 17.57
CA PHE A 166 -18.47 13.65 16.15
C PHE A 166 -19.30 14.62 15.33
N THR A 167 -18.67 15.24 14.35
CA THR A 167 -19.29 16.17 13.39
C THR A 167 -19.33 15.57 12.00
N ASP A 168 -20.11 16.16 11.09
CA ASP A 168 -19.96 15.88 9.67
C ASP A 168 -18.52 16.22 9.25
N ARG A 169 -17.94 15.38 8.40
CA ARG A 169 -16.60 15.57 7.86
C ARG A 169 -16.51 16.82 6.97
N ASP A 170 -17.58 17.14 6.25
CA ASP A 170 -17.64 18.26 5.33
C ASP A 170 -18.27 19.52 5.97
N ASP A 171 -18.83 19.42 7.19
CA ASP A 171 -19.48 20.51 7.92
C ASP A 171 -19.36 20.31 9.45
N ASP A 172 -18.36 20.93 10.06
CA ASP A 172 -18.08 20.80 11.49
C ASP A 172 -19.18 21.37 12.41
N SER A 173 -20.13 22.14 11.86
CA SER A 173 -21.29 22.66 12.60
C SER A 173 -22.36 21.60 12.86
N VAL A 174 -22.35 20.49 12.11
CA VAL A 174 -23.35 19.42 12.22
C VAL A 174 -22.88 18.36 13.20
N VAL A 175 -23.33 18.43 14.45
CA VAL A 175 -23.08 17.38 15.45
C VAL A 175 -23.93 16.14 15.14
N VAL A 176 -23.24 15.06 14.77
CA VAL A 176 -23.84 13.80 14.32
C VAL A 176 -24.21 12.91 15.49
N LEU A 177 -23.42 12.95 16.56
CA LEU A 177 -23.54 12.07 17.70
C LEU A 177 -23.55 12.89 18.99
N SER A 178 -24.58 12.69 19.80
CA SER A 178 -24.81 13.39 21.06
C SER A 178 -25.34 12.41 22.11
N ASP A 179 -25.16 12.75 23.39
CA ASP A 179 -25.77 12.07 24.54
C ASP A 179 -26.98 12.80 25.10
N LEU A 180 -27.28 13.98 24.58
CA LEU A 180 -28.50 14.69 24.92
C LEU A 180 -29.67 14.08 24.15
N VAL A 181 -30.33 13.10 24.80
CA VAL A 181 -31.48 12.41 24.21
C VAL A 181 -32.69 13.34 24.15
N GLU A 182 -32.83 14.06 23.04
CA GLU A 182 -34.07 14.73 22.68
C GLU A 182 -35.10 13.67 22.26
N THR A 183 -35.91 13.22 23.22
CA THR A 183 -37.01 12.27 22.99
C THR A 183 -38.32 12.95 22.59
N THR A 184 -38.36 14.28 22.54
CA THR A 184 -39.57 15.00 22.18
C THR A 184 -39.99 14.60 20.77
N GLU A 185 -41.17 13.98 20.69
CA GLU A 185 -41.75 13.61 19.42
C GLU A 185 -41.90 14.87 18.55
N PRO A 186 -41.49 14.83 17.27
CA PRO A 186 -41.72 15.94 16.35
C PRO A 186 -43.20 16.33 16.35
N LYS A 187 -43.52 17.62 16.15
CA LYS A 187 -44.91 18.13 16.15
C LYS A 187 -45.89 17.33 15.25
N ASN A 188 -45.38 16.63 14.24
CA ASN A 188 -46.16 15.83 13.26
C ASN A 188 -46.01 14.30 13.42
N GLY A 189 -45.42 13.86 14.53
CA GLY A 189 -45.13 12.47 14.85
C GLY A 189 -44.00 11.82 14.04
N TRP A 190 -43.62 10.61 14.44
CA TRP A 190 -42.68 9.78 13.67
C TRP A 190 -43.34 9.18 12.43
N GLY A 191 -42.64 9.18 11.30
CA GLY A 191 -43.08 8.49 10.08
C GLY A 191 -42.69 7.02 10.04
N MET A 192 -41.71 6.63 10.86
CA MET A 192 -41.31 5.25 11.08
C MET A 192 -40.64 5.13 12.45
N GLU A 193 -41.05 4.12 13.20
CA GLU A 193 -40.45 3.74 14.47
C GLU A 193 -39.97 2.29 14.37
N VAL A 194 -38.69 2.06 14.63
CA VAL A 194 -38.08 0.73 14.60
C VAL A 194 -37.37 0.50 15.92
N THR A 195 -37.68 -0.61 16.59
CA THR A 195 -36.92 -1.06 17.77
C THR A 195 -36.24 -2.38 17.47
N SER A 196 -34.92 -2.39 17.48
CA SER A 196 -34.09 -3.58 17.27
C SER A 196 -33.53 -4.07 18.60
N MET A 197 -33.68 -5.37 18.85
CA MET A 197 -33.12 -6.04 20.04
C MET A 197 -32.01 -7.01 19.65
N SER A 198 -30.84 -6.87 20.27
CA SER A 198 -29.76 -7.85 20.18
C SER A 198 -29.93 -8.96 21.21
N SER A 199 -30.32 -10.14 20.73
CA SER A 199 -30.00 -11.42 21.38
C SER A 199 -28.92 -12.13 20.56
N ARG A 200 -28.10 -12.99 21.19
CA ARG A 200 -26.82 -13.53 20.66
C ARG A 200 -26.89 -14.23 19.29
N LYS A 201 -28.06 -14.56 18.75
CA LYS A 201 -28.18 -15.14 17.39
C LYS A 201 -29.34 -14.54 16.58
N ALA A 202 -30.57 -14.57 17.12
CA ALA A 202 -31.75 -14.01 16.43
C ALA A 202 -31.68 -12.48 16.28
N GLY A 203 -30.97 -11.78 17.16
CA GLY A 203 -30.84 -10.32 17.11
C GLY A 203 -29.96 -9.78 15.99
N LYS A 204 -29.14 -10.63 15.34
CA LYS A 204 -28.27 -10.18 14.24
C LYS A 204 -29.06 -10.01 12.94
N ASP A 205 -29.79 -11.04 12.54
CA ASP A 205 -30.58 -11.02 11.31
C ASP A 205 -31.71 -10.00 11.40
N MET A 206 -32.31 -9.86 12.58
CA MET A 206 -33.32 -8.84 12.84
C MET A 206 -32.75 -7.43 12.73
N LEU A 207 -31.55 -7.17 13.26
CA LEU A 207 -30.92 -5.85 13.14
C LEU A 207 -30.58 -5.51 11.68
N VAL A 208 -30.10 -6.48 10.90
CA VAL A 208 -29.86 -6.29 9.46
C VAL A 208 -31.17 -5.99 8.72
N LYS A 209 -32.23 -6.73 9.03
CA LYS A 209 -33.56 -6.50 8.45
C LYS A 209 -34.10 -5.11 8.79
N ASP A 210 -33.94 -4.69 10.04
CA ASP A 210 -34.39 -3.38 10.52
C ASP A 210 -33.57 -2.24 9.90
N LEU A 211 -32.25 -2.41 9.78
CA LEU A 211 -31.41 -1.46 9.06
C LEU A 211 -31.83 -1.31 7.60
N LEU A 212 -32.15 -2.41 6.89
CA LEU A 212 -32.64 -2.33 5.51
C LEU A 212 -33.97 -1.57 5.42
N LYS A 213 -34.88 -1.72 6.41
CA LYS A 213 -36.09 -0.89 6.49
C LYS A 213 -35.75 0.58 6.67
N VAL A 214 -34.84 0.88 7.59
CA VAL A 214 -34.44 2.26 7.89
C VAL A 214 -33.81 2.92 6.68
N TYR A 215 -32.87 2.22 6.05
CA TYR A 215 -32.22 2.64 4.83
C TYR A 215 -33.22 2.95 3.70
N ASN A 216 -34.14 2.03 3.41
CA ASN A 216 -35.16 2.24 2.38
C ASN A 216 -36.03 3.47 2.68
N TYR A 217 -36.35 3.71 3.95
CA TYR A 217 -37.08 4.90 4.37
C TYR A 217 -36.26 6.18 4.15
N THR A 218 -34.97 6.18 4.48
CA THR A 218 -34.06 7.31 4.20
C THR A 218 -34.00 7.64 2.70
N VAL A 219 -33.94 6.62 1.83
CA VAL A 219 -33.97 6.82 0.37
C VAL A 219 -35.27 7.50 -0.07
N LEU A 220 -36.42 7.10 0.49
CA LEU A 220 -37.70 7.75 0.21
C LEU A 220 -37.74 9.21 0.69
N GLN A 221 -37.07 9.54 1.81
CA GLN A 221 -36.97 10.92 2.29
C GLN A 221 -36.12 11.78 1.36
N GLN A 222 -34.98 11.27 0.90
CA GLN A 222 -34.08 11.99 0.00
C GLN A 222 -34.74 12.31 -1.35
N ASN A 223 -35.62 11.44 -1.83
CA ASN A 223 -36.39 11.65 -3.05
C ASN A 223 -37.63 12.56 -2.84
N GLY A 224 -37.86 13.09 -1.64
CA GLY A 224 -39.02 13.93 -1.31
C GLY A 224 -40.33 13.16 -1.12
N SER A 225 -40.35 11.84 -1.32
CA SER A 225 -41.54 10.99 -1.19
C SER A 225 -42.00 10.79 0.26
N LYS A 226 -41.14 11.11 1.24
CA LYS A 226 -41.45 11.09 2.68
C LYS A 226 -40.87 12.32 3.34
N SER A 227 -41.67 13.02 4.14
CA SER A 227 -41.24 14.22 4.88
C SER A 227 -41.13 14.01 6.39
N LYS A 228 -41.76 12.95 6.92
CA LYS A 228 -41.73 12.67 8.37
C LYS A 228 -40.40 12.00 8.76
N PRO A 229 -39.81 12.35 9.92
CA PRO A 229 -38.58 11.73 10.39
C PRO A 229 -38.81 10.30 10.89
N PHE A 230 -37.74 9.54 11.04
CA PHE A 230 -37.77 8.23 11.70
C PHE A 230 -37.05 8.23 13.04
N VAL A 231 -37.40 7.25 13.88
CA VAL A 231 -36.62 6.90 15.08
C VAL A 231 -36.26 5.41 15.03
N TRP A 232 -34.98 5.10 15.19
CA TRP A 232 -34.45 3.74 15.25
C TRP A 232 -33.78 3.48 16.60
N SER A 233 -34.47 2.76 17.48
CA SER A 233 -33.98 2.38 18.80
C SER A 233 -33.27 1.03 18.78
N ILE A 234 -32.03 0.97 19.25
CA ILE A 234 -31.18 -0.20 19.20
C ILE A 234 -30.79 -0.57 20.62
N LYS A 235 -31.27 -1.73 21.09
CA LYS A 235 -31.04 -2.23 22.46
C LYS A 235 -30.22 -3.53 22.41
N GLY A 236 -29.17 -3.68 23.21
CA GLY A 236 -28.49 -4.97 23.36
C GLY A 236 -27.00 -4.89 23.69
N LYS A 237 -26.28 -5.99 23.45
CA LYS A 237 -24.81 -6.08 23.57
C LYS A 237 -24.20 -6.15 22.18
N TYR A 238 -23.95 -5.02 21.54
CA TYR A 238 -23.19 -4.97 20.29
C TYR A 238 -21.78 -4.48 20.60
N HIS A 239 -20.93 -5.40 21.04
CA HIS A 239 -19.50 -5.24 20.88
C HIS A 239 -19.12 -5.96 19.59
N GLU A 240 -18.30 -5.30 18.78
CA GLU A 240 -17.51 -5.87 17.67
C GLU A 240 -18.19 -6.04 16.31
N GLY A 241 -17.38 -5.83 15.26
CA GLY A 241 -17.66 -5.56 13.84
C GLY A 241 -18.53 -6.55 13.04
N ASN A 242 -19.31 -7.40 13.69
CA ASN A 242 -20.17 -8.39 13.04
C ASN A 242 -21.39 -7.79 12.32
N LEU A 243 -21.88 -6.62 12.74
CA LEU A 243 -23.00 -5.93 12.07
C LEU A 243 -22.59 -5.49 10.67
N LEU A 244 -21.48 -4.75 10.55
CA LEU A 244 -20.98 -4.33 9.25
C LEU A 244 -20.35 -5.45 8.44
N LYS A 245 -19.76 -6.48 9.06
CA LYS A 245 -19.40 -7.69 8.32
C LYS A 245 -20.61 -8.31 7.61
N SER A 246 -21.80 -8.25 8.23
CA SER A 246 -23.05 -8.67 7.58
C SER A 246 -23.53 -7.70 6.50
N LEU A 247 -23.32 -6.39 6.65
CA LEU A 247 -23.62 -5.38 5.62
C LEU A 247 -22.65 -5.43 4.45
N TYR A 248 -21.39 -5.74 4.71
CA TYR A 248 -20.36 -6.00 3.72
C TYR A 248 -20.71 -7.27 2.92
N ASN A 249 -21.23 -8.31 3.57
CA ASN A 249 -21.75 -9.47 2.85
C ASN A 249 -23.00 -9.12 2.01
N LEU A 250 -23.77 -8.09 2.40
CA LEU A 250 -24.86 -7.53 1.58
C LEU A 250 -24.34 -6.64 0.44
N ARG A 251 -23.17 -5.98 0.58
CA ARG A 251 -22.48 -5.22 -0.47
C ARG A 251 -22.32 -6.07 -1.74
N ASN A 252 -21.87 -7.31 -1.56
CA ASN A 252 -21.68 -8.27 -2.65
C ASN A 252 -22.99 -8.75 -3.30
N ARG A 253 -24.15 -8.36 -2.74
CA ARG A 253 -25.50 -8.73 -3.22
C ARG A 253 -26.36 -7.53 -3.61
N SER A 254 -25.86 -6.30 -3.44
CA SER A 254 -26.61 -5.06 -3.63
C SER A 254 -26.17 -4.32 -4.91
N PRO A 255 -26.99 -3.43 -5.48
CA PRO A 255 -26.61 -2.63 -6.65
C PRO A 255 -25.30 -1.84 -6.43
N PRO A 256 -24.46 -1.63 -7.46
CA PRO A 256 -23.12 -1.02 -7.34
C PRO A 256 -23.08 0.33 -6.63
N LEU A 257 -24.08 1.19 -6.85
CA LEU A 257 -24.19 2.51 -6.20
C LEU A 257 -24.32 2.40 -4.67
N LEU A 258 -25.02 1.38 -4.18
CA LEU A 258 -25.24 1.15 -2.75
C LEU A 258 -23.96 0.69 -2.06
N ALA A 259 -23.20 -0.15 -2.75
CA ALA A 259 -21.96 -0.74 -2.26
C ALA A 259 -20.85 0.30 -2.05
N MET A 260 -20.92 1.44 -2.75
CA MET A 260 -19.90 2.50 -2.70
C MET A 260 -20.13 3.52 -1.59
N GLN A 261 -21.31 3.57 -1.00
CA GLN A 261 -21.66 4.54 0.05
C GLN A 261 -21.67 3.93 1.46
N LEU A 262 -21.21 2.68 1.63
CA LEU A 262 -21.23 2.05 2.95
C LEU A 262 -20.23 2.74 3.90
N PRO A 263 -20.65 3.08 5.14
CA PRO A 263 -19.80 3.76 6.10
C PRO A 263 -18.66 2.88 6.62
N LYS A 264 -17.48 3.45 6.85
CA LYS A 264 -16.33 2.78 7.47
C LYS A 264 -16.64 2.47 8.94
N TRP A 265 -16.45 1.20 9.32
CA TRP A 265 -16.74 0.72 10.67
C TRP A 265 -15.55 0.08 11.37
N ASP A 266 -14.59 -0.53 10.65
CA ASP A 266 -13.43 -1.21 11.23
C ASP A 266 -12.09 -0.50 10.92
N ARG A 267 -11.08 -0.83 11.72
CA ARG A 267 -9.71 -0.30 11.69
C ARG A 267 -8.96 -0.60 10.37
N HIS A 268 -9.48 -1.47 9.52
CA HIS A 268 -8.72 -2.10 8.44
C HIS A 268 -9.39 -2.09 7.06
N GLU A 269 -10.51 -1.37 6.88
CA GLU A 269 -11.21 -1.32 5.58
C GLU A 269 -11.07 0.08 4.94
N ASP A 270 -10.06 0.25 4.09
CA ASP A 270 -9.69 1.54 3.48
C ASP A 270 -10.57 1.96 2.28
N ASP A 271 -11.51 1.10 1.88
CA ASP A 271 -12.43 1.34 0.76
C ASP A 271 -13.81 1.90 1.17
N LEU A 272 -14.03 2.20 2.45
CA LEU A 272 -15.34 2.64 2.96
C LEU A 272 -15.37 4.14 3.24
N CYS A 273 -16.56 4.74 3.10
CA CYS A 273 -16.75 6.18 3.32
C CYS A 273 -16.63 6.54 4.81
N VAL A 274 -15.78 7.51 5.12
CA VAL A 274 -15.74 8.18 6.42
C VAL A 274 -16.55 9.46 6.29
N TYR A 275 -17.66 9.53 7.04
CA TYR A 275 -18.61 10.63 6.99
C TYR A 275 -18.53 11.54 8.22
N ALA A 276 -17.93 11.07 9.31
CA ALA A 276 -17.85 11.81 10.54
C ALA A 276 -16.42 11.97 11.04
N SER A 277 -16.09 13.21 11.43
CA SER A 277 -14.82 13.59 12.05
C SER A 277 -14.98 13.62 13.55
N ARG A 278 -13.95 13.20 14.28
CA ARG A 278 -13.96 13.27 15.75
C ARG A 278 -13.42 14.63 16.19
N VAL A 279 -14.13 15.27 17.11
CA VAL A 279 -13.72 16.53 17.71
C VAL A 279 -13.56 16.35 19.22
N LEU A 280 -12.43 16.77 19.77
CA LEU A 280 -12.25 16.85 21.22
C LEU A 280 -12.97 18.09 21.76
N SER A 281 -13.57 17.97 22.93
CA SER A 281 -14.30 19.08 23.54
C SER A 281 -13.39 20.29 23.79
N GLN A 282 -13.98 21.48 23.77
CA GLN A 282 -13.25 22.71 24.08
C GLN A 282 -12.65 22.67 25.49
N SER A 283 -13.31 21.99 26.42
CA SER A 283 -12.77 21.82 27.77
C SER A 283 -11.47 21.03 27.77
N ILE A 284 -11.39 19.88 27.10
CA ILE A 284 -10.17 19.07 27.08
C ILE A 284 -9.01 19.85 26.45
N ARG A 285 -9.27 20.56 25.36
CA ARG A 285 -8.27 21.39 24.69
C ARG A 285 -7.80 22.54 25.57
N HIS A 286 -8.72 23.22 26.25
CA HIS A 286 -8.40 24.30 27.17
C HIS A 286 -7.50 23.82 28.32
N THR A 287 -7.87 22.73 29.00
CA THR A 287 -7.06 22.14 30.08
C THR A 287 -5.67 21.73 29.57
N ALA A 288 -5.59 21.11 28.39
CA ALA A 288 -4.30 20.74 27.79
C ALA A 288 -3.40 21.95 27.53
N GLN A 289 -3.97 23.05 27.01
CA GLN A 289 -3.25 24.30 26.79
C GLN A 289 -2.76 24.93 28.10
N GLN A 290 -3.57 24.91 29.16
CA GLN A 290 -3.17 25.42 30.48
C GLN A 290 -2.03 24.60 31.08
N VAL A 291 -2.08 23.26 30.94
CA VAL A 291 -0.99 22.38 31.39
C VAL A 291 0.29 22.65 30.59
N LEU A 292 0.21 22.74 29.25
CA LEU A 292 1.36 23.08 28.41
C LEU A 292 1.96 24.43 28.79
N GLN A 293 1.13 25.44 29.00
CA GLN A 293 1.59 26.78 29.44
C GLN A 293 2.31 26.72 30.79
N LYS A 294 1.77 25.95 31.75
CA LYS A 294 2.42 25.72 33.06
C LYS A 294 3.77 25.02 32.89
N LEU A 295 3.87 24.03 32.00
CA LEU A 295 5.12 23.34 31.70
C LEU A 295 6.14 24.28 31.04
N THR A 296 5.74 25.07 30.04
CA THR A 296 6.61 26.09 29.40
C THR A 296 7.19 27.05 30.44
N GLN A 297 6.36 27.55 31.37
CA GLN A 297 6.82 28.42 32.46
C GLN A 297 7.78 27.71 33.42
N ARG A 298 7.48 26.46 33.78
CA ARG A 298 8.30 25.65 34.69
C ARG A 298 9.71 25.40 34.14
N PHE A 299 9.84 25.22 32.83
CA PHE A 299 11.11 24.96 32.16
C PHE A 299 11.81 26.21 31.62
N GLY A 300 11.30 27.41 31.95
CA GLY A 300 11.96 28.67 31.59
C GLY A 300 12.06 28.94 30.09
N VAL A 301 11.23 28.26 29.29
CA VAL A 301 11.19 28.44 27.83
C VAL A 301 10.56 29.80 27.56
N LYS A 302 11.21 30.62 26.72
CA LYS A 302 10.66 31.93 26.35
C LYS A 302 9.32 31.74 25.64
N ASN A 303 8.41 32.70 25.79
CA ASN A 303 7.05 32.59 25.25
C ASN A 303 6.99 32.41 23.72
N ASP A 304 8.08 32.67 23.01
CA ASP A 304 8.25 32.56 21.56
C ASP A 304 8.99 31.28 21.11
N GLU A 305 9.53 30.48 22.04
CA GLU A 305 10.23 29.23 21.75
C GLU A 305 9.31 28.02 22.03
N PRO A 306 9.26 27.00 21.16
CA PRO A 306 8.49 25.79 21.43
C PRO A 306 9.14 24.98 22.57
N LEU A 307 8.31 24.44 23.47
CA LEU A 307 8.78 23.53 24.50
C LEU A 307 9.25 22.23 23.83
N VAL A 308 10.53 21.89 24.00
CA VAL A 308 11.06 20.59 23.59
C VAL A 308 10.85 19.58 24.71
N TYR A 309 10.06 18.53 24.46
CA TYR A 309 9.78 17.51 25.47
C TYR A 309 9.55 16.13 24.87
N GLY A 310 9.87 15.11 25.67
CA GLY A 310 9.55 13.72 25.40
C GLY A 310 8.22 13.31 26.03
N TYR A 311 7.57 12.30 25.48
CA TYR A 311 6.40 11.66 26.09
C TYR A 311 6.63 10.16 26.33
N LEU A 312 6.32 9.68 27.54
CA LEU A 312 6.43 8.28 27.94
C LEU A 312 5.10 7.83 28.59
N HIS A 313 4.40 6.88 27.96
CA HIS A 313 3.22 6.24 28.57
C HIS A 313 3.59 4.90 29.21
N VAL A 314 3.29 4.71 30.49
CA VAL A 314 3.57 3.47 31.23
C VAL A 314 2.30 2.89 31.84
N ARG A 315 2.03 1.61 31.63
CA ARG A 315 0.88 0.92 32.24
C ARG A 315 1.32 0.05 33.41
N THR A 316 0.45 -0.16 34.39
CA THR A 316 0.70 -1.11 35.50
C THR A 316 1.10 -2.49 35.00
N GLY A 317 0.47 -3.00 33.94
CA GLY A 317 0.84 -4.28 33.33
C GLY A 317 2.21 -4.31 32.64
N ASP A 318 2.82 -3.14 32.41
CA ASP A 318 4.21 -3.03 31.92
C ASP A 318 5.21 -3.16 33.08
N LEU A 319 4.77 -3.05 34.33
CA LEU A 319 5.58 -3.14 35.54
C LEU A 319 5.24 -4.35 36.41
N ASN A 320 4.06 -4.95 36.22
CA ASN A 320 3.57 -6.06 37.03
C ASN A 320 3.35 -7.32 36.18
N ILE A 321 4.31 -8.25 36.24
CA ILE A 321 4.12 -9.62 35.72
C ILE A 321 4.51 -10.60 36.83
N THR A 322 3.53 -10.95 37.64
CA THR A 322 3.55 -12.12 38.54
C THR A 322 3.34 -13.44 37.79
N THR A 323 3.20 -13.41 36.45
CA THR A 323 2.98 -14.61 35.62
C THR A 323 4.23 -14.98 34.84
N GLY A 324 5.11 -15.79 35.44
CA GLY A 324 6.06 -16.71 34.77
C GLY A 324 6.95 -16.19 33.63
N ASP A 325 8.25 -16.09 33.92
CA ASP A 325 9.42 -16.31 33.06
C ASP A 325 9.71 -15.47 31.81
N VAL A 326 8.86 -14.55 31.35
CA VAL A 326 9.22 -13.80 30.11
C VAL A 326 9.83 -12.42 30.36
N CYS A 327 9.66 -11.81 31.54
CA CYS A 327 10.27 -10.51 31.86
C CYS A 327 10.14 -10.19 33.37
N PRO A 328 11.19 -10.27 34.20
CA PRO A 328 11.13 -9.69 35.54
C PRO A 328 11.21 -8.15 35.41
N ASN A 329 10.07 -7.48 35.21
CA ASN A 329 9.98 -6.03 35.11
C ASN A 329 10.24 -5.37 36.46
N LYS A 330 11.52 -5.27 36.85
CA LYS A 330 11.96 -4.40 37.94
C LYS A 330 12.04 -2.96 37.42
N LEU A 331 11.82 -2.00 38.30
CA LEU A 331 12.00 -0.56 38.03
C LEU A 331 13.37 -0.28 37.34
N SER A 332 14.41 -1.05 37.68
CA SER A 332 15.73 -1.02 37.03
C SER A 332 15.73 -1.25 35.51
N ASN A 333 14.78 -2.01 34.97
CA ASN A 333 14.70 -2.26 33.53
C ASN A 333 14.09 -1.07 32.79
N LEU A 334 13.21 -0.32 33.46
CA LEU A 334 12.72 0.95 32.93
C LEU A 334 13.87 1.96 32.86
N THR A 335 14.77 1.95 33.86
CA THR A 335 16.00 2.76 33.85
C THR A 335 16.81 2.46 32.60
N SER A 336 17.28 1.21 32.43
CA SER A 336 18.10 0.86 31.27
C SER A 336 17.43 1.22 29.93
N TYR A 337 16.11 1.06 29.83
CA TYR A 337 15.35 1.43 28.64
C TYR A 337 15.35 2.93 28.36
N VAL A 338 15.06 3.76 29.37
CA VAL A 338 15.10 5.23 29.27
C VAL A 338 16.53 5.67 28.91
N ASP A 339 17.54 5.09 29.56
CA ASP A 339 18.95 5.43 29.36
C ASP A 339 19.37 5.23 27.91
N CYS A 340 19.09 4.05 27.32
CA CYS A 340 19.57 3.77 25.97
C CYS A 340 18.77 4.49 24.89
N THR A 341 17.46 4.70 25.10
CA THR A 341 16.67 5.42 24.10
C THR A 341 16.92 6.92 24.17
N PHE A 342 17.20 7.48 25.35
CA PHE A 342 17.68 8.86 25.46
C PHE A 342 19.12 9.05 24.96
N ALA A 343 20.02 8.09 25.24
CA ALA A 343 21.39 8.13 24.70
C ALA A 343 21.39 8.15 23.15
N SER A 344 20.56 7.31 22.52
CA SER A 344 20.38 7.32 21.06
C SER A 344 19.84 8.67 20.56
N PHE A 345 18.86 9.26 21.26
CA PHE A 345 18.35 10.60 20.92
C PHE A 345 19.45 11.67 21.00
N CYS A 346 20.34 11.56 21.97
CA CYS A 346 21.47 12.47 22.16
C CYS A 346 22.64 12.27 21.20
N GLU A 347 22.78 11.07 20.61
CA GLU A 347 23.75 10.85 19.54
C GLU A 347 23.28 11.49 18.22
N ASP A 348 21.97 11.54 17.99
CA ASP A 348 21.37 12.10 16.76
C ASP A 348 21.09 13.62 16.84
N ALA A 349 20.83 14.16 18.03
CA ALA A 349 20.64 15.59 18.25
C ALA A 349 21.99 16.33 18.36
N GLU A 350 22.10 17.55 17.82
CA GLU A 350 23.29 18.39 18.03
C GLU A 350 23.60 18.49 19.53
N SER A 351 24.89 18.40 19.88
CA SER A 351 25.38 18.16 21.26
C SER A 351 24.84 19.10 22.34
N ASP A 352 24.35 20.26 21.94
CA ASP A 352 23.91 21.33 22.82
C ASP A 352 22.51 21.02 23.40
N HIS A 353 21.66 20.25 22.71
CA HIS A 353 20.32 19.92 23.19
C HIS A 353 20.31 18.90 24.34
N CYS A 354 21.33 18.05 24.44
CA CYS A 354 21.47 17.08 25.53
C CYS A 354 22.27 17.60 26.73
N SER A 355 22.69 18.86 26.68
CA SER A 355 23.30 19.56 27.81
C SER A 355 22.26 20.21 28.74
N ALA A 356 21.03 20.39 28.26
CA ALA A 356 19.90 20.92 29.02
C ALA A 356 19.02 19.81 29.60
N ASP A 357 18.33 20.09 30.71
CA ASP A 357 17.36 19.19 31.33
C ASP A 357 16.08 19.12 30.46
N VAL A 358 16.00 18.11 29.58
CA VAL A 358 14.86 17.93 28.69
C VAL A 358 13.69 17.29 29.47
N PRO A 359 12.50 17.90 29.51
CA PRO A 359 11.34 17.32 30.15
C PRO A 359 10.89 16.02 29.46
N LEU A 360 10.72 14.96 30.25
CA LEU A 360 10.07 13.73 29.84
C LEU A 360 8.74 13.60 30.58
N LEU A 361 7.66 13.85 29.86
CA LEU A 361 6.30 13.81 30.39
C LEU A 361 5.87 12.36 30.55
N LEU A 362 5.72 11.93 31.80
CA LEU A 362 5.26 10.60 32.17
C LEU A 362 3.74 10.61 32.33
N ALA A 363 3.05 9.91 31.44
CA ALA A 363 1.64 9.60 31.59
C ALA A 363 1.48 8.13 31.98
N SER A 364 0.49 7.80 32.80
CA SER A 364 0.33 6.45 33.30
C SER A 364 -1.12 6.02 33.44
N ASP A 365 -1.36 4.71 33.31
CA ASP A 365 -2.61 4.11 33.78
C ASP A 365 -2.53 3.80 35.31
N GLU A 366 -1.41 4.15 35.96
CA GLU A 366 -1.11 3.85 37.36
C GLU A 366 -1.72 4.87 38.31
N THR A 367 -2.49 4.36 39.27
CA THR A 367 -3.13 5.20 40.30
C THR A 367 -2.26 5.40 41.54
N ASP A 368 -1.27 4.53 41.78
CA ASP A 368 -0.34 4.63 42.91
C ASP A 368 0.63 5.83 42.75
N PRO A 369 0.48 6.89 43.56
CA PRO A 369 1.36 8.05 43.49
C PRO A 369 2.81 7.72 43.83
N LYS A 370 3.05 6.72 44.71
CA LYS A 370 4.41 6.30 45.08
C LYS A 370 5.12 5.72 43.86
N MET A 371 4.43 4.88 43.10
CA MET A 371 4.98 4.27 41.90
C MET A 371 5.27 5.29 40.80
N ARG A 372 4.40 6.30 40.62
CA ARG A 372 4.68 7.43 39.72
C ARG A 372 5.90 8.21 40.19
N HIS A 373 6.00 8.52 41.49
CA HIS A 373 7.17 9.19 42.05
C HIS A 373 8.46 8.39 41.85
N ASP A 374 8.44 7.08 42.12
CA ASP A 374 9.57 6.18 41.89
C ASP A 374 10.01 6.18 40.40
N MET A 375 9.08 6.32 39.45
CA MET A 375 9.37 6.46 38.01
C MET A 375 9.96 7.82 37.66
N ILE A 376 9.45 8.91 38.27
CA ILE A 376 9.99 10.26 38.08
C ILE A 376 11.41 10.36 38.64
N ASP A 377 11.65 9.84 39.85
CA ASP A 377 12.98 9.79 40.46
C ASP A 377 13.96 9.03 39.58
N LEU A 378 13.51 7.94 38.95
CA LEU A 378 14.31 7.19 38.00
C LEU A 378 14.69 8.01 36.77
N ILE A 379 13.76 8.78 36.21
CA ILE A 379 14.02 9.67 35.06
C ILE A 379 14.94 10.83 35.48
N ASP A 380 14.72 11.41 36.66
CA ASP A 380 15.53 12.51 37.21
C ASP A 380 16.97 12.11 37.52
N ASN A 381 17.22 10.82 37.76
CA ASN A 381 18.57 10.29 37.91
C ASN A 381 19.33 10.17 36.58
N GLN A 382 18.67 10.40 35.44
CA GLN A 382 19.30 10.40 34.12
C GLN A 382 19.80 11.79 33.75
N LYS A 383 21.07 11.85 33.34
CA LYS A 383 21.70 13.10 32.94
C LYS A 383 20.99 13.67 31.71
N GLY A 384 20.55 14.93 31.79
CA GLY A 384 19.89 15.64 30.69
C GLY A 384 18.38 15.37 30.57
N LEU A 385 17.78 14.64 31.52
CA LEU A 385 16.33 14.44 31.59
C LEU A 385 15.74 15.00 32.88
N LYS A 386 14.51 15.50 32.76
CA LYS A 386 13.67 15.84 33.90
C LYS A 386 12.31 15.15 33.81
N GLY A 387 12.03 14.27 34.76
CA GLY A 387 10.74 13.61 34.84
C GLY A 387 9.63 14.59 35.23
N VAL A 388 8.50 14.51 34.54
CA VAL A 388 7.28 15.25 34.91
C VAL A 388 6.12 14.27 35.05
N ASP A 389 5.48 14.24 36.23
CA ASP A 389 4.23 13.48 36.43
C ASP A 389 3.08 14.21 35.72
N LEU A 390 2.88 13.90 34.44
CA LEU A 390 1.91 14.58 33.60
C LEU A 390 0.48 14.36 34.12
N ASP A 391 0.17 13.16 34.61
CA ASP A 391 -1.15 12.87 35.18
C ASP A 391 -1.42 13.73 36.42
N GLY A 392 -0.39 13.93 37.25
CA GLY A 392 -0.43 14.84 38.40
C GLY A 392 -0.69 16.30 37.98
N GLU A 393 0.07 16.80 37.01
CA GLU A 393 -0.08 18.17 36.48
C GLU A 393 -1.48 18.41 35.89
N ILE A 394 -1.99 17.45 35.12
CA ILE A 394 -3.34 17.51 34.55
C ILE A 394 -4.40 17.47 35.67
N THR A 395 -4.25 16.58 36.64
CA THR A 395 -5.19 16.45 37.76
C THR A 395 -5.23 17.74 38.59
N GLU A 396 -4.08 18.34 38.88
CA GLU A 396 -4.00 19.62 39.59
C GLU A 396 -4.69 20.74 38.81
N GLN A 397 -4.46 20.82 37.49
CA GLN A 397 -5.07 21.83 36.65
C GLN A 397 -6.60 21.64 36.58
N ILE A 398 -7.10 20.42 36.44
CA ILE A 398 -8.54 20.12 36.51
C ILE A 398 -9.13 20.56 37.85
N ASN A 399 -8.46 20.26 38.97
CA ASN A 399 -8.92 20.66 40.30
C ASN A 399 -8.99 22.19 40.45
N LYS A 400 -8.02 22.92 39.87
CA LYS A 400 -8.02 24.38 39.83
C LYS A 400 -9.19 24.94 39.04
N GLU A 401 -9.48 24.37 37.86
CA GLU A 401 -10.63 24.76 37.02
C GLU A 401 -11.98 24.48 37.71
N ILE A 402 -12.07 23.41 38.51
CA ILE A 402 -13.25 23.12 39.33
C ILE A 402 -13.39 24.14 40.46
N ALA A 403 -12.29 24.44 41.16
CA ALA A 403 -12.29 25.40 42.26
C ALA A 403 -12.60 26.85 41.82
N SER A 404 -12.19 27.23 40.60
CA SER A 404 -12.50 28.54 40.00
C SER A 404 -13.92 28.62 39.42
N GLY A 405 -14.60 27.49 39.25
CA GLY A 405 -15.90 27.40 38.57
C GLY A 405 -15.81 27.46 37.04
N GLU A 406 -14.60 27.40 36.47
CA GLU A 406 -14.35 27.34 35.01
C GLU A 406 -14.77 25.99 34.41
N SER A 407 -14.79 24.93 35.22
CA SER A 407 -15.26 23.61 34.84
C SER A 407 -16.47 23.16 35.66
N THR A 408 -17.56 22.80 34.97
CA THR A 408 -18.74 22.19 35.59
C THR A 408 -18.60 20.68 35.66
N GLY A 409 -18.80 20.07 36.84
CA GLY A 409 -18.84 18.62 37.03
C GLY A 409 -17.50 18.00 37.45
N ASP A 410 -17.57 16.79 38.01
CA ASP A 410 -16.40 16.06 38.52
C ASP A 410 -15.51 15.49 37.40
N LYS A 411 -14.78 16.36 36.69
CA LYS A 411 -13.78 15.97 35.70
C LYS A 411 -12.58 15.25 36.31
N THR A 412 -12.53 15.02 37.63
CA THR A 412 -11.46 14.30 38.34
C THR A 412 -11.55 12.79 38.11
N ASN A 413 -11.64 12.39 36.85
CA ASN A 413 -11.65 11.00 36.44
C ASN A 413 -10.49 10.73 35.46
N ASN A 414 -10.00 9.48 35.48
CA ASN A 414 -8.87 9.06 34.66
C ASN A 414 -9.13 9.21 33.15
N TYR A 415 -10.39 9.28 32.69
CA TYR A 415 -10.69 9.48 31.28
C TYR A 415 -10.42 10.92 30.83
N SER A 416 -10.75 11.93 31.64
CA SER A 416 -10.37 13.32 31.38
C SER A 416 -8.86 13.45 31.32
N VAL A 417 -8.16 12.89 32.32
CA VAL A 417 -6.69 12.92 32.39
C VAL A 417 -6.07 12.30 31.15
N PHE A 418 -6.56 11.11 30.75
CA PHE A 418 -6.10 10.44 29.55
C PHE A 418 -6.36 11.24 28.26
N LEU A 419 -7.51 11.91 28.13
CA LEU A 419 -7.82 12.71 26.93
C LEU A 419 -6.97 13.98 26.85
N VAL A 420 -6.74 14.66 27.97
CA VAL A 420 -5.83 15.82 28.04
C VAL A 420 -4.40 15.37 27.74
N GLY A 421 -3.94 14.27 28.34
CA GLY A 421 -2.63 13.68 28.06
C GLY A 421 -2.47 13.28 26.60
N ALA A 422 -3.53 12.79 25.95
CA ALA A 422 -3.53 12.49 24.52
C ALA A 422 -3.33 13.75 23.66
N VAL A 423 -3.95 14.88 24.00
CA VAL A 423 -3.72 16.17 23.30
C VAL A 423 -2.27 16.60 23.48
N ILE A 424 -1.77 16.60 24.73
CA ILE A 424 -0.39 16.99 25.04
C ILE A 424 0.61 16.07 24.32
N SER A 425 0.33 14.78 24.24
CA SER A 425 1.24 13.85 23.57
C SER A 425 1.44 14.23 22.09
N GLN A 426 0.41 14.73 21.39
CA GLN A 426 0.49 15.05 19.97
C GLN A 426 1.47 16.18 19.64
N GLU A 427 1.70 17.07 20.61
CA GLU A 427 2.64 18.19 20.52
C GLU A 427 4.06 17.82 21.02
N ALA A 428 4.29 16.56 21.43
CA ALA A 428 5.60 16.11 21.91
C ALA A 428 6.65 16.09 20.81
N THR A 429 7.88 16.45 21.15
CA THR A 429 9.02 16.45 20.23
C THR A 429 9.52 15.04 19.93
N PHE A 430 9.48 14.15 20.93
CA PHE A 430 9.84 12.75 20.76
C PHE A 430 9.01 11.84 21.69
N TYR A 431 8.99 10.54 21.38
CA TYR A 431 8.26 9.53 22.14
C TYR A 431 9.19 8.41 22.57
N LEU A 432 9.11 7.99 23.84
CA LEU A 432 9.79 6.81 24.33
C LEU A 432 8.79 5.65 24.39
N ARG A 433 8.94 4.65 23.50
CA ARG A 433 8.03 3.50 23.40
C ARG A 433 8.60 2.20 23.96
N ARG A 434 7.96 1.66 24.99
CA ARG A 434 8.19 0.26 25.40
C ARG A 434 7.31 -0.71 24.61
N HIS A 435 7.91 -1.48 23.69
CA HIS A 435 7.24 -2.62 23.08
C HIS A 435 7.18 -3.80 24.08
N ARG A 436 5.97 -4.29 24.40
CA ARG A 436 5.77 -5.51 25.21
C ARG A 436 6.37 -6.79 24.61
N LEU A 437 6.89 -6.75 23.38
CA LEU A 437 7.17 -7.95 22.59
C LEU A 437 8.58 -8.51 22.76
N TRP A 438 9.59 -7.73 23.17
CA TRP A 438 10.96 -8.25 23.33
C TRP A 438 11.64 -7.71 24.59
N CYS A 439 11.83 -8.62 25.53
CA CYS A 439 12.39 -8.41 26.85
C CYS A 439 13.93 -8.41 26.89
N ASN A 440 14.58 -7.84 25.87
CA ASN A 440 16.03 -7.74 25.86
C ASN A 440 16.43 -6.33 26.29
N SER A 441 17.34 -6.27 27.26
CA SER A 441 18.19 -5.12 27.55
C SER A 441 18.68 -4.49 26.25
N CYS A 442 18.64 -3.16 26.16
CA CYS A 442 19.07 -2.32 25.05
C CYS A 442 19.95 -3.01 24.01
N ASP A 443 19.29 -3.59 23.01
CA ASP A 443 19.95 -3.96 21.76
C ASP A 443 19.97 -2.64 20.97
N ALA A 444 20.97 -1.79 21.25
CA ALA A 444 21.07 -0.42 20.71
C ALA A 444 20.91 -0.41 19.18
N ASP A 445 21.33 -1.48 18.51
CA ASP A 445 21.20 -1.73 17.07
C ASP A 445 19.73 -1.88 16.57
N LYS A 446 18.73 -1.84 17.46
CA LYS A 446 17.30 -1.95 17.11
C LYS A 446 16.42 -0.84 17.71
N VAL A 447 16.99 0.14 18.40
CA VAL A 447 16.24 1.29 18.92
C VAL A 447 16.00 2.25 17.75
N VAL A 448 14.87 2.06 17.05
CA VAL A 448 14.44 3.02 16.03
C VAL A 448 13.74 4.17 16.74
N LEU A 449 14.35 5.35 16.71
CA LEU A 449 13.67 6.62 16.99
C LEU A 449 12.73 6.91 15.80
N ASP A 450 11.55 6.30 15.80
CA ASP A 450 10.55 6.47 14.74
C ASP A 450 9.57 7.58 15.14
N SER A 451 9.79 8.80 14.65
CA SER A 451 9.00 9.99 15.01
C SER A 451 7.62 10.04 14.33
N ASP A 452 7.43 9.41 13.17
CA ASP A 452 6.23 9.63 12.33
C ASP A 452 5.37 8.39 12.06
N GLN A 453 5.93 7.18 12.12
CA GLN A 453 5.09 5.98 12.04
C GLN A 453 4.11 5.91 13.23
N ASP A 454 4.51 6.47 14.39
CA ASP A 454 3.70 6.49 15.61
C ASP A 454 2.71 7.66 15.73
N ARG A 455 2.91 8.78 15.02
CA ARG A 455 1.84 9.79 14.77
C ARG A 455 0.65 9.12 14.07
N ARG A 456 0.89 8.15 13.17
CA ARG A 456 -0.15 7.30 12.55
C ARG A 456 -0.68 6.19 13.48
N TRP A 457 0.09 5.69 14.45
CA TRP A 457 -0.42 4.69 15.41
C TRP A 457 -1.28 5.25 16.53
N TRP A 458 -1.02 6.47 17.00
CA TRP A 458 -1.91 7.18 17.91
C TRP A 458 -3.17 7.70 17.20
N SER A 459 -3.04 8.27 15.98
CA SER A 459 -4.20 8.62 15.14
C SER A 459 -5.00 7.40 14.66
N SER A 460 -4.41 6.21 14.48
CA SER A 460 -5.19 5.00 14.16
C SER A 460 -5.86 4.35 15.39
N ARG A 461 -5.40 4.64 16.61
CA ARG A 461 -6.00 4.10 17.86
C ARG A 461 -7.03 5.04 18.49
N LEU A 462 -6.96 6.33 18.16
CA LEU A 462 -7.91 7.40 18.43
C LEU A 462 -7.69 8.47 17.33
N PRO A 463 -8.48 8.51 16.24
CA PRO A 463 -8.26 9.44 15.13
C PRO A 463 -8.73 10.83 15.53
N ILE A 464 -7.82 11.73 15.86
CA ILE A 464 -8.12 13.16 15.79
C ILE A 464 -7.81 13.51 14.34
N ASP A 465 -8.87 13.66 13.54
CA ASP A 465 -8.74 14.20 12.19
C ASP A 465 -8.56 15.71 12.38
N PHE A 466 -7.32 16.21 12.29
CA PHE A 466 -7.08 17.59 11.91
C PHE A 466 -6.84 17.61 10.40
N ASP A 467 -7.36 18.63 9.72
CA ASP A 467 -7.03 18.92 8.33
C ASP A 467 -5.50 18.92 8.17
N GLU A 468 -5.01 18.17 7.17
CA GLU A 468 -3.59 18.06 6.82
C GLU A 468 -2.92 19.41 6.48
N ALA A 469 -3.69 20.52 6.48
CA ALA A 469 -3.21 21.86 6.20
C ALA A 469 -2.34 22.49 7.31
N ASP A 470 -2.44 22.06 8.58
CA ASP A 470 -1.74 22.73 9.70
C ASP A 470 -0.48 22.01 10.23
N ILE A 471 -0.19 20.76 9.81
CA ILE A 471 0.90 19.94 10.39
C ILE A 471 2.22 19.99 9.56
N GLY A 472 2.26 20.75 8.47
CA GLY A 472 3.37 20.75 7.50
C GLY A 472 4.69 21.44 7.88
N LYS A 473 5.08 21.56 9.16
CA LYS A 473 6.25 22.40 9.56
C LYS A 473 7.46 21.71 10.19
N ASN A 474 7.51 20.38 10.30
CA ASN A 474 8.66 19.67 10.91
C ASN A 474 9.66 19.04 9.92
N CYS A 475 9.61 19.36 8.62
CA CYS A 475 10.81 19.14 7.80
C CYS A 475 11.83 20.23 8.18
N PRO A 476 13.09 19.91 8.50
CA PRO A 476 14.11 20.93 8.71
C PRO A 476 14.15 21.81 7.46
N LEU A 477 13.65 23.03 7.58
CA LEU A 477 13.49 23.94 6.46
C LEU A 477 14.86 24.15 5.83
N TYR A 478 14.94 23.90 4.52
CA TYR A 478 16.04 24.36 3.71
C TYR A 478 16.01 25.91 3.74
N ASP A 479 16.78 26.52 4.64
CA ASP A 479 16.91 27.99 4.72
C ASP A 479 17.72 28.45 3.50
N SER A 480 17.02 28.81 2.42
CA SER A 480 17.59 29.11 1.10
C SER A 480 18.37 30.44 1.05
N LYS A 481 18.99 30.88 2.15
CA LYS A 481 19.86 32.07 2.19
C LYS A 481 21.24 31.81 1.60
N VAL A 482 21.29 31.12 0.46
CA VAL A 482 22.52 30.98 -0.31
C VAL A 482 22.63 32.17 -1.25
N VAL A 483 23.75 32.88 -1.15
CA VAL A 483 24.09 34.03 -2.00
C VAL A 483 24.22 33.54 -3.44
N THR A 484 23.17 33.77 -4.24
CA THR A 484 23.15 33.48 -5.68
C THR A 484 24.13 34.38 -6.40
N LEU A 485 25.27 33.84 -6.81
CA LEU A 485 26.07 34.43 -7.88
C LEU A 485 25.36 34.14 -9.21
N PRO A 486 25.13 35.14 -10.08
CA PRO A 486 24.52 34.90 -11.39
C PRO A 486 25.47 34.03 -12.23
N LEU A 487 25.13 32.75 -12.37
CA LEU A 487 25.79 31.87 -13.32
C LEU A 487 25.16 32.10 -14.70
N GLU A 488 25.96 32.66 -15.61
CA GLU A 488 25.58 32.94 -16.99
C GLU A 488 25.41 31.62 -17.77
N GLY A 489 24.16 31.23 -18.03
CA GLY A 489 23.83 30.11 -18.91
C GLY A 489 22.35 30.17 -19.33
N PRO A 490 21.98 29.73 -20.54
CA PRO A 490 20.59 29.71 -20.97
C PRO A 490 19.78 28.72 -20.12
N SER A 491 18.59 29.14 -19.66
CA SER A 491 17.63 28.25 -19.01
C SER A 491 17.17 27.16 -19.99
N PRO A 492 16.99 25.90 -19.54
CA PRO A 492 16.41 24.86 -20.39
C PRO A 492 14.97 25.21 -20.78
N ASP A 493 14.56 24.75 -21.98
CA ASP A 493 13.17 24.85 -22.43
C ASP A 493 12.28 23.85 -21.67
N LEU A 494 11.26 24.34 -20.99
CA LEU A 494 10.31 23.54 -20.21
C LEU A 494 9.19 22.94 -21.07
N THR A 495 9.00 23.42 -22.31
CA THR A 495 7.78 23.21 -23.11
C THR A 495 7.45 21.73 -23.28
N GLN A 496 8.42 20.93 -23.72
CA GLN A 496 8.19 19.51 -24.00
C GLN A 496 8.03 18.68 -22.71
N ALA A 497 8.73 19.05 -21.63
CA ALA A 497 8.56 18.41 -20.33
C ALA A 497 7.15 18.63 -19.77
N LEU A 498 6.64 19.86 -19.89
CA LEU A 498 5.29 20.22 -19.47
C LEU A 498 4.21 19.55 -20.32
N GLU A 499 4.45 19.29 -21.60
CA GLU A 499 3.50 18.55 -22.46
C GLU A 499 3.18 17.16 -21.88
N CYS A 500 4.22 16.45 -21.40
CA CYS A 500 4.08 15.12 -20.81
C CYS A 500 3.27 15.17 -19.50
N LEU A 501 3.60 16.09 -18.61
CA LEU A 501 2.94 16.24 -17.31
C LEU A 501 1.52 16.77 -17.43
N ARG A 502 1.22 17.60 -18.45
CA ARG A 502 -0.14 18.10 -18.68
C ARG A 502 -1.15 17.03 -19.05
N LYS A 503 -0.69 15.84 -19.46
CA LYS A 503 -1.58 14.67 -19.64
C LYS A 503 -2.21 14.21 -18.32
N THR A 504 -1.54 14.40 -17.19
CA THR A 504 -2.05 14.09 -15.84
C THR A 504 -2.45 15.33 -15.05
N LYS A 505 -1.83 16.48 -15.32
CA LYS A 505 -2.09 17.77 -14.67
C LYS A 505 -2.35 18.86 -15.73
N PRO A 506 -3.54 18.88 -16.37
CA PRO A 506 -3.81 19.78 -17.51
C PRO A 506 -3.58 21.26 -17.23
N ASN A 507 -3.77 21.69 -15.99
CA ASN A 507 -3.63 23.08 -15.55
C ASN A 507 -2.23 23.43 -15.06
N LEU A 508 -1.23 22.57 -15.27
CA LEU A 508 0.13 22.81 -14.82
C LEU A 508 0.77 23.99 -15.58
N VAL A 509 1.16 25.00 -14.81
CA VAL A 509 1.92 26.17 -15.27
C VAL A 509 3.19 26.28 -14.44
N LEU A 510 4.33 26.16 -15.10
CA LEU A 510 5.65 26.52 -14.56
C LEU A 510 6.30 27.45 -15.57
N SER A 511 6.72 28.63 -15.12
CA SER A 511 7.27 29.68 -16.00
C SER A 511 8.79 29.63 -16.12
N GLU A 512 9.49 29.14 -15.09
CA GLU A 512 10.95 29.24 -15.00
C GLU A 512 11.58 27.98 -14.41
N TYR A 513 12.79 27.67 -14.87
CA TYR A 513 13.61 26.61 -14.28
C TYR A 513 14.29 27.15 -13.01
N PRO A 514 14.17 26.47 -11.85
CA PRO A 514 14.68 27.00 -10.58
C PRO A 514 16.16 27.40 -10.65
N SER A 515 16.48 28.59 -10.15
CA SER A 515 17.87 29.10 -10.18
C SER A 515 18.81 28.26 -9.32
N ASP A 516 18.28 27.63 -8.27
CA ASP A 516 18.96 26.78 -7.30
C ASP A 516 18.85 25.27 -7.60
N SER A 517 18.52 24.91 -8.85
CA SER A 517 18.24 23.52 -9.23
C SER A 517 19.36 22.53 -8.87
N PHE A 518 20.62 22.97 -8.94
CA PHE A 518 21.77 22.09 -8.69
C PHE A 518 22.02 21.90 -7.19
N GLU A 519 21.81 22.94 -6.41
CA GLU A 519 21.81 22.92 -4.95
C GLU A 519 20.67 22.02 -4.47
N HIS A 520 19.48 22.14 -5.06
CA HIS A 520 18.33 21.28 -4.76
C HIS A 520 18.60 19.82 -5.13
N TYR A 521 19.19 19.56 -6.31
CA TYR A 521 19.68 18.23 -6.68
C TYR A 521 20.65 17.67 -5.63
N THR A 522 21.67 18.45 -5.26
CA THR A 522 22.69 18.03 -4.29
C THR A 522 22.06 17.70 -2.94
N PHE A 523 21.13 18.54 -2.48
CA PHE A 523 20.38 18.34 -1.24
C PHE A 523 19.54 17.05 -1.26
N ILE A 524 18.78 16.83 -2.34
CA ILE A 524 18.00 15.59 -2.53
C ILE A 524 18.92 14.36 -2.44
N HIS A 525 20.03 14.35 -3.17
CA HIS A 525 20.89 13.15 -3.25
C HIS A 525 21.77 12.94 -2.02
N GLN A 526 22.07 14.00 -1.27
CA GLN A 526 22.65 13.88 0.05
C GLN A 526 21.69 13.16 1.00
N ARG A 527 20.41 13.57 1.00
CA ARG A 527 19.37 13.00 1.87
C ARG A 527 18.95 11.59 1.45
N LEU A 528 18.86 11.34 0.15
CA LEU A 528 18.55 10.02 -0.40
C LEU A 528 19.75 9.09 -0.49
N SER A 529 20.92 9.47 0.02
CA SER A 529 22.14 8.68 -0.12
C SER A 529 21.95 7.23 0.35
N THR A 530 21.28 7.00 1.49
CA THR A 530 20.96 5.66 2.03
C THR A 530 20.04 4.83 1.13
N TRP A 531 19.26 5.48 0.27
CA TRP A 531 18.34 4.85 -0.68
C TRP A 531 18.91 4.72 -2.09
N THR A 532 19.98 5.42 -2.41
CA THR A 532 20.65 5.33 -3.71
C THR A 532 21.44 4.02 -3.85
N GLN A 533 21.91 3.70 -5.07
CA GLN A 533 22.72 2.51 -5.30
C GLN A 533 24.10 2.65 -4.65
N GLN A 534 24.27 2.01 -3.50
CA GLN A 534 25.55 1.92 -2.79
C GLN A 534 26.51 0.89 -3.42
N PRO A 535 27.82 0.95 -3.14
CA PRO A 535 28.78 -0.05 -3.65
C PRO A 535 28.48 -1.49 -3.27
N ASN A 536 27.77 -1.71 -2.15
CA ASN A 536 27.31 -3.00 -1.66
C ASN A 536 25.84 -3.30 -2.02
N HIS A 537 25.21 -2.49 -2.86
CA HIS A 537 23.83 -2.68 -3.29
C HIS A 537 23.68 -4.02 -4.01
N VAL A 538 22.68 -4.79 -3.60
CA VAL A 538 22.36 -6.09 -4.21
C VAL A 538 21.06 -5.94 -4.99
N PRO A 539 21.11 -5.96 -6.33
CA PRO A 539 19.89 -5.93 -7.13
C PRO A 539 19.00 -7.13 -6.81
N HIS A 540 17.69 -6.93 -6.92
CA HIS A 540 16.73 -8.00 -6.68
C HIS A 540 16.91 -9.14 -7.71
N ARG A 541 16.47 -10.35 -7.36
CA ARG A 541 16.49 -11.52 -8.26
C ARG A 541 15.07 -11.82 -8.75
N ALA A 542 14.88 -11.85 -10.07
CA ALA A 542 13.62 -12.20 -10.70
C ALA A 542 13.86 -12.93 -12.03
N ALA A 543 13.02 -13.92 -12.34
CA ALA A 543 13.08 -14.69 -13.60
C ALA A 543 14.49 -15.22 -13.93
N HIS A 544 15.19 -15.77 -12.92
CA HIS A 544 16.57 -16.29 -13.00
C HIS A 544 17.65 -15.25 -13.35
N TYR A 545 17.32 -13.97 -13.33
CA TYR A 545 18.26 -12.86 -13.49
C TYR A 545 18.44 -12.14 -12.15
N ALA A 546 19.67 -11.71 -11.87
CA ALA A 546 20.08 -11.11 -10.59
C ALA A 546 20.52 -9.65 -10.74
N GLY A 547 20.09 -8.98 -11.81
CA GLY A 547 20.57 -7.66 -12.16
C GLY A 547 21.97 -7.65 -12.80
N PRO A 548 22.54 -6.46 -13.06
CA PRO A 548 21.90 -5.14 -12.87
C PRO A 548 20.66 -4.93 -13.75
N TRP A 549 19.66 -4.24 -13.24
CA TRP A 549 18.44 -3.87 -13.97
C TRP A 549 18.58 -2.48 -14.63
N MET A 550 17.59 -2.05 -15.43
CA MET A 550 17.62 -0.75 -16.11
C MET A 550 17.80 0.41 -15.14
N GLU A 551 17.13 0.36 -13.98
CA GLU A 551 17.31 1.36 -12.91
C GLU A 551 18.76 1.42 -12.44
N ASN A 552 19.41 0.27 -12.25
CA ASN A 552 20.80 0.21 -11.82
C ASN A 552 21.74 0.77 -12.89
N HIS A 553 21.50 0.44 -14.16
CA HIS A 553 22.28 0.98 -15.28
C HIS A 553 22.09 2.50 -15.43
N PHE A 554 20.87 2.99 -15.26
CA PHE A 554 20.55 4.42 -15.31
C PHE A 554 21.31 5.20 -14.22
N ILE A 555 21.24 4.72 -12.98
CA ILE A 555 21.95 5.33 -11.84
C ILE A 555 23.47 5.31 -12.09
N SER A 556 24.03 4.14 -12.41
CA SER A 556 25.47 3.96 -12.62
C SER A 556 26.03 4.81 -13.76
N ARG A 557 25.23 5.03 -14.81
CA ARG A 557 25.63 5.82 -15.97
C ARG A 557 25.56 7.31 -15.71
N PHE A 558 24.46 7.82 -15.16
CA PHE A 558 24.21 9.26 -15.14
C PHE A 558 24.59 9.95 -13.83
N GLN A 559 24.43 9.31 -12.66
CA GLN A 559 24.72 9.97 -11.38
C GLN A 559 26.16 10.50 -11.28
N PRO A 560 27.21 9.77 -11.72
CA PRO A 560 28.59 10.26 -11.64
C PRO A 560 28.93 11.42 -12.59
N LEU A 561 28.07 11.69 -13.58
CA LEU A 561 28.26 12.76 -14.56
C LEU A 561 27.87 14.13 -14.02
N ILE A 562 27.05 14.18 -12.97
CA ILE A 562 26.45 15.43 -12.47
C ILE A 562 27.32 16.06 -11.39
N LYS A 563 28.21 16.98 -11.81
CA LYS A 563 29.14 17.68 -10.93
C LYS A 563 28.88 19.18 -10.84
N SER A 564 28.03 19.70 -11.72
CA SER A 564 27.66 21.10 -11.81
C SER A 564 26.23 21.27 -12.35
N LYS A 565 25.70 22.49 -12.24
CA LYS A 565 24.42 22.87 -12.86
C LYS A 565 24.43 22.67 -14.38
N ALA A 566 25.56 22.95 -15.03
CA ALA A 566 25.71 22.76 -16.47
C ALA A 566 25.60 21.27 -16.85
N ASP A 567 26.20 20.37 -16.06
CA ASP A 567 26.09 18.92 -16.29
C ASP A 567 24.65 18.43 -16.08
N LEU A 568 23.97 18.93 -15.04
CA LEU A 568 22.57 18.62 -14.78
C LEU A 568 21.70 18.98 -15.99
N ILE A 569 21.80 20.22 -16.48
CA ILE A 569 21.04 20.68 -17.65
C ILE A 569 21.45 19.89 -18.91
N HIS A 570 22.74 19.63 -19.10
CA HIS A 570 23.25 18.92 -20.27
C HIS A 570 22.73 17.48 -20.38
N HIS A 571 22.59 16.78 -19.26
CA HIS A 571 22.17 15.38 -19.25
C HIS A 571 20.68 15.17 -18.99
N PHE A 572 20.02 16.10 -18.31
CA PHE A 572 18.63 15.95 -17.86
C PHE A 572 17.69 17.07 -18.35
N GLY A 573 18.20 18.04 -19.11
CA GLY A 573 17.41 19.14 -19.61
C GLY A 573 16.76 19.91 -18.45
N PRO A 574 15.42 20.04 -18.42
CA PRO A 574 14.72 20.76 -17.37
C PRO A 574 14.40 19.92 -16.12
N TYR A 575 14.87 18.68 -16.03
CA TYR A 575 14.52 17.78 -14.93
C TYR A 575 15.60 17.68 -13.84
N ILE A 576 15.17 17.52 -12.60
CA ILE A 576 16.00 17.00 -11.51
C ILE A 576 15.76 15.48 -11.39
N PRO A 577 16.76 14.64 -11.67
CA PRO A 577 16.61 13.18 -11.57
C PRO A 577 16.62 12.72 -10.12
N ILE A 578 15.79 11.71 -9.82
CA ILE A 578 15.78 11.04 -8.51
C ILE A 578 16.30 9.60 -8.70
N PHE A 579 17.49 9.34 -8.15
CA PHE A 579 18.28 8.13 -8.35
C PHE A 579 18.02 7.13 -7.23
N VAL A 580 16.90 6.43 -7.33
CA VAL A 580 16.56 5.34 -6.42
C VAL A 580 16.30 4.09 -7.26
N PRO A 581 16.89 2.93 -6.92
CA PRO A 581 16.56 1.66 -7.55
C PRO A 581 15.21 1.17 -7.00
N TRP A 582 14.13 1.84 -7.42
CA TRP A 582 12.77 1.66 -6.94
C TRP A 582 12.34 0.19 -6.88
N THR A 583 12.62 -0.59 -7.92
CA THR A 583 12.20 -1.99 -7.97
C THR A 583 12.98 -2.84 -6.97
N ASP A 584 14.27 -2.55 -6.75
CA ASP A 584 15.08 -3.27 -5.77
C ASP A 584 14.55 -3.04 -4.35
N HIS A 585 14.27 -1.78 -3.99
CA HIS A 585 13.67 -1.44 -2.68
C HIS A 585 12.30 -2.05 -2.50
N TRP A 586 11.46 -2.00 -3.53
CA TRP A 586 10.12 -2.57 -3.48
C TRP A 586 10.14 -4.09 -3.28
N VAL A 587 10.96 -4.83 -4.04
CA VAL A 587 11.06 -6.29 -3.91
C VAL A 587 11.70 -6.69 -2.58
N ASN A 588 12.79 -6.03 -2.17
CA ASN A 588 13.48 -6.32 -0.91
C ASN A 588 12.60 -5.92 0.31
N GLY A 589 11.78 -4.88 0.16
CA GLY A 589 10.73 -4.47 1.10
C GLY A 589 9.46 -5.33 1.04
N LYS A 590 9.54 -6.56 0.54
CA LYS A 590 8.41 -7.51 0.44
C LYS A 590 7.22 -6.94 -0.33
N TYR A 591 7.48 -6.30 -1.46
CA TYR A 591 6.49 -5.69 -2.34
C TYR A 591 5.80 -4.46 -1.74
N THR A 592 6.52 -3.71 -0.91
CA THR A 592 6.13 -2.40 -0.38
C THR A 592 7.34 -1.49 -0.33
N TYR A 593 7.14 -0.19 -0.51
CA TYR A 593 8.21 0.77 -0.30
C TYR A 593 8.45 1.02 1.20
N PRO A 594 9.71 1.13 1.67
CA PRO A 594 10.00 1.50 3.05
C PRO A 594 9.34 2.84 3.41
N SER A 595 8.69 2.95 4.57
CA SER A 595 8.00 4.18 4.96
C SER A 595 8.95 5.36 5.08
N ALA A 596 10.16 5.14 5.60
CA ALA A 596 11.20 6.16 5.71
C ALA A 596 11.56 6.77 4.34
N LEU A 597 11.66 5.96 3.28
CA LEU A 597 11.88 6.46 1.92
C LEU A 597 10.70 7.34 1.44
N VAL A 598 9.46 6.94 1.75
CA VAL A 598 8.26 7.73 1.39
C VAL A 598 8.25 9.06 2.12
N ASP A 599 8.59 9.06 3.40
CA ASP A 599 8.56 10.26 4.24
C ASP A 599 9.74 11.20 3.90
N ASP A 600 10.94 10.68 3.63
CA ASP A 600 12.05 11.46 3.07
C ASP A 600 11.63 12.16 1.77
N MET A 601 11.00 11.42 0.85
CA MET A 601 10.54 12.00 -0.41
C MET A 601 9.51 13.12 -0.22
N LYS A 602 8.61 13.05 0.78
CA LYS A 602 7.68 14.15 1.08
C LYS A 602 8.39 15.42 1.51
N CYS A 603 9.45 15.31 2.28
CA CYS A 603 10.21 16.48 2.72
C CYS A 603 11.11 17.09 1.63
N LEU A 604 11.43 16.32 0.58
CA LEU A 604 12.45 16.71 -0.40
C LEU A 604 11.90 17.37 -1.67
N LEU A 605 10.64 17.11 -2.02
CA LEU A 605 10.07 17.60 -3.28
C LEU A 605 9.44 18.99 -3.14
N ARG A 606 9.54 19.79 -4.20
CA ARG A 606 8.99 21.14 -4.31
C ARG A 606 7.98 21.22 -5.46
N GLU A 607 6.99 22.08 -5.31
CA GLU A 607 5.97 22.29 -6.34
C GLU A 607 6.46 23.15 -7.52
N ASP A 608 7.57 23.86 -7.40
CA ASP A 608 8.14 24.69 -8.47
C ASP A 608 9.12 23.92 -9.39
N THR A 609 9.31 22.63 -9.15
CA THR A 609 10.43 21.85 -9.70
C THR A 609 9.91 20.66 -10.50
N LEU A 610 10.52 20.41 -11.66
CA LEU A 610 10.28 19.24 -12.48
C LEU A 610 11.21 18.10 -12.09
N TYR A 611 10.63 16.96 -11.69
CA TYR A 611 11.38 15.76 -11.33
C TYR A 611 11.23 14.68 -12.39
N ILE A 612 12.22 13.79 -12.47
CA ILE A 612 12.11 12.59 -13.29
C ILE A 612 12.56 11.34 -12.53
N VAL A 613 11.78 10.27 -12.68
CA VAL A 613 12.05 8.94 -12.12
C VAL A 613 12.01 7.89 -13.22
N LEU A 614 12.85 6.87 -13.10
CA LEU A 614 12.83 5.68 -13.94
C LEU A 614 12.40 4.49 -13.08
N SER A 615 11.32 3.80 -13.45
CA SER A 615 10.78 2.66 -12.70
C SER A 615 10.48 1.45 -13.61
N GLN A 616 10.99 0.29 -13.24
CA GLN A 616 10.66 -1.01 -13.84
C GLN A 616 9.58 -1.78 -13.08
N ASN A 617 9.16 -1.27 -11.92
CA ASN A 617 8.14 -1.89 -11.10
C ASN A 617 6.84 -2.06 -11.92
N ALA A 618 6.21 -3.23 -11.83
CA ALA A 618 4.95 -3.53 -12.49
C ALA A 618 3.80 -2.60 -12.06
N ASP A 619 3.86 -2.09 -10.83
CA ASP A 619 2.95 -1.06 -10.29
C ASP A 619 3.52 0.39 -10.46
N GLY A 620 4.64 0.53 -11.18
CA GLY A 620 5.38 1.77 -11.39
C GLY A 620 5.88 2.42 -10.11
N PHE A 621 6.11 3.73 -10.19
CA PHE A 621 6.59 4.55 -9.07
C PHE A 621 5.62 4.57 -7.87
N VAL A 622 4.32 4.54 -8.14
CA VAL A 622 3.27 4.64 -7.12
C VAL A 622 3.32 3.49 -6.11
N GLY A 623 3.72 2.30 -6.56
CA GLY A 623 3.71 1.10 -5.74
C GLY A 623 2.32 0.48 -5.59
N ARG A 624 2.28 -0.69 -4.98
CA ARG A 624 1.06 -1.51 -4.88
C ARG A 624 0.04 -0.93 -3.91
N CYS A 625 0.52 -0.22 -2.88
CA CYS A 625 -0.31 0.33 -1.81
C CYS A 625 -0.51 1.85 -1.98
N SER A 626 -0.27 2.35 -3.20
CA SER A 626 -0.38 3.79 -3.50
C SER A 626 0.54 4.65 -2.64
N GLU A 627 1.67 4.09 -2.20
CA GLU A 627 2.61 4.73 -1.26
C GLU A 627 3.08 6.10 -1.77
N PHE A 628 3.32 6.20 -3.07
CA PHE A 628 3.77 7.43 -3.73
C PHE A 628 2.65 8.15 -4.52
N GLN A 629 1.39 7.73 -4.38
CA GLN A 629 0.29 8.35 -5.14
C GLN A 629 0.09 9.82 -4.76
N ALA A 630 0.12 10.14 -3.46
CA ALA A 630 0.01 11.51 -2.99
C ALA A 630 1.16 12.38 -3.53
N LEU A 631 2.38 11.84 -3.55
CA LEU A 631 3.55 12.53 -4.08
C LEU A 631 3.44 12.81 -5.58
N GLN A 632 2.95 11.85 -6.36
CA GLN A 632 2.70 12.07 -7.79
C GLN A 632 1.58 13.11 -8.02
N ASP A 633 0.53 13.07 -7.21
CA ASP A 633 -0.61 14.01 -7.31
C ASP A 633 -0.19 15.44 -6.94
N THR A 634 0.66 15.61 -5.93
CA THR A 634 1.18 16.92 -5.49
C THR A 634 2.29 17.44 -6.40
N TYR A 635 3.38 16.69 -6.57
CA TYR A 635 4.61 17.18 -7.21
C TYR A 635 4.72 16.85 -8.71
N HIS A 636 5.57 17.58 -9.44
CA HIS A 636 5.68 17.45 -10.90
C HIS A 636 6.70 16.38 -11.31
N ILE A 637 6.31 15.11 -11.11
CA ILE A 637 7.17 13.95 -11.35
C ILE A 637 6.84 13.29 -12.69
N THR A 638 7.73 13.42 -13.67
CA THR A 638 7.69 12.61 -14.91
C THR A 638 8.18 11.21 -14.60
N ILE A 639 7.42 10.20 -15.03
CA ILE A 639 7.67 8.79 -14.69
C ILE A 639 7.95 8.02 -15.99
N LEU A 640 9.20 7.61 -16.17
CA LEU A 640 9.60 6.67 -17.22
C LEU A 640 9.34 5.25 -16.69
N SER A 641 8.33 4.57 -17.23
CA SER A 641 7.83 3.31 -16.67
C SER A 641 7.92 2.16 -17.65
N ALA A 642 8.67 1.14 -17.26
CA ALA A 642 8.67 -0.13 -17.97
C ALA A 642 7.43 -0.96 -17.60
N GLY A 643 6.99 -0.92 -16.34
CA GLY A 643 5.93 -1.80 -15.85
C GLY A 643 4.50 -1.46 -16.31
N GLY A 644 4.24 -0.26 -16.84
CA GLY A 644 2.90 0.10 -17.31
C GLY A 644 2.24 1.29 -16.62
N TRP A 645 2.94 1.91 -15.68
CA TRP A 645 2.38 2.95 -14.80
C TRP A 645 3.31 4.14 -14.72
N GLY A 646 2.97 5.20 -15.45
CA GLY A 646 3.78 6.40 -15.58
C GLY A 646 3.36 7.22 -16.79
N HIS A 647 4.26 8.07 -17.27
CA HIS A 647 4.04 9.00 -18.37
C HIS A 647 4.64 8.49 -19.68
N VAL A 648 5.76 7.75 -19.62
CA VAL A 648 6.53 7.35 -20.81
C VAL A 648 6.84 5.86 -20.74
N PRO A 649 6.38 5.04 -21.70
CA PRO A 649 6.75 3.63 -21.77
C PRO A 649 8.24 3.47 -22.12
N ILE A 650 8.99 2.72 -21.31
CA ILE A 650 10.39 2.36 -21.59
C ILE A 650 10.55 0.84 -21.72
N PRO A 651 11.62 0.34 -22.36
CA PRO A 651 11.93 -1.09 -22.41
C PRO A 651 11.99 -1.77 -21.05
N LEU A 652 11.20 -2.83 -20.85
CA LEU A 652 11.34 -3.73 -19.70
C LEU A 652 12.43 -4.77 -20.00
N LEU A 653 13.69 -4.34 -19.94
CA LEU A 653 14.85 -5.19 -20.16
C LEU A 653 15.21 -5.99 -18.90
N LYS A 654 15.45 -7.28 -19.08
CA LYS A 654 15.97 -8.21 -18.06
C LYS A 654 17.45 -8.47 -18.31
N GLN A 655 17.75 -9.19 -19.39
CA GLN A 655 19.11 -9.54 -19.78
C GLN A 655 19.26 -9.34 -21.29
N PRO A 656 20.49 -9.27 -21.83
CA PRO A 656 20.69 -9.36 -23.27
C PRO A 656 20.22 -10.72 -23.79
N GLU A 657 19.46 -10.71 -24.87
CA GLU A 657 19.16 -11.92 -25.63
C GLU A 657 19.99 -11.95 -26.91
N GLU A 658 20.42 -13.15 -27.30
CA GLU A 658 21.14 -13.34 -28.55
C GLU A 658 20.17 -13.18 -29.72
N ARG A 659 20.67 -12.62 -30.82
CA ARG A 659 19.95 -12.64 -32.08
C ARG A 659 19.80 -14.09 -32.51
N ARG A 660 18.57 -14.53 -32.70
CA ARG A 660 18.31 -15.90 -33.10
C ARG A 660 17.17 -15.92 -34.08
N ASN A 661 17.54 -15.99 -35.34
CA ASN A 661 16.60 -16.24 -36.41
C ASN A 661 17.23 -17.18 -37.45
N THR A 662 17.57 -18.38 -36.98
CA THR A 662 18.33 -19.36 -37.77
C THR A 662 17.43 -20.20 -38.69
N ILE A 663 16.12 -20.24 -38.40
CA ILE A 663 15.15 -21.02 -39.16
C ILE A 663 14.51 -20.11 -40.23
N PRO A 664 14.71 -20.40 -41.53
CA PRO A 664 14.04 -19.65 -42.59
C PRO A 664 12.52 -19.62 -42.36
N ILE A 665 11.88 -18.46 -42.57
CA ILE A 665 10.44 -18.25 -42.29
C ILE A 665 9.55 -19.33 -42.91
N ALA A 666 9.88 -19.76 -44.14
CA ALA A 666 9.17 -20.81 -44.87
C ALA A 666 9.23 -22.20 -44.20
N LYS A 667 10.18 -22.41 -43.29
CA LYS A 667 10.39 -23.67 -42.54
C LYS A 667 9.89 -23.62 -41.10
N ARG A 668 9.33 -22.49 -40.65
CA ARG A 668 8.82 -22.36 -39.28
C ARG A 668 7.47 -23.06 -39.13
N ASP A 669 7.35 -23.91 -38.13
CA ASP A 669 6.16 -24.76 -37.94
C ASP A 669 4.97 -24.01 -37.34
N HIS A 670 5.22 -22.90 -36.63
CA HIS A 670 4.18 -22.19 -35.91
C HIS A 670 3.89 -20.84 -36.56
N LEU A 671 2.61 -20.58 -36.85
CA LEU A 671 2.19 -19.23 -37.23
C LEU A 671 2.37 -18.29 -36.04
N VAL A 672 1.77 -18.65 -34.91
CA VAL A 672 1.85 -17.88 -33.66
C VAL A 672 2.14 -18.82 -32.48
N SER A 673 3.05 -18.42 -31.60
CA SER A 673 3.25 -19.10 -30.33
C SER A 673 3.12 -18.17 -29.14
N TYR A 674 2.66 -18.71 -28.01
CA TYR A 674 2.83 -18.11 -26.70
C TYR A 674 3.79 -18.97 -25.89
N VAL A 675 4.87 -18.37 -25.43
CA VAL A 675 5.81 -19.04 -24.54
C VAL A 675 5.87 -18.32 -23.20
N GLY A 676 5.70 -19.08 -22.12
CA GLY A 676 5.70 -18.52 -20.77
C GLY A 676 4.73 -19.19 -19.83
N SER A 677 4.59 -18.65 -18.62
CA SER A 677 3.68 -19.20 -17.62
C SER A 677 2.23 -18.93 -17.99
N ALA A 678 1.37 -19.94 -17.94
CA ALA A 678 -0.09 -19.79 -18.07
C ALA A 678 -0.73 -18.92 -16.96
N VAL A 679 0.03 -18.56 -15.93
CA VAL A 679 -0.39 -17.69 -14.82
C VAL A 679 0.40 -16.37 -14.84
N ASN A 680 0.18 -15.50 -13.84
CA ASN A 680 0.85 -14.20 -13.69
C ASN A 680 0.43 -13.14 -14.71
N ALA A 681 -0.85 -13.15 -15.09
CA ALA A 681 -1.54 -12.04 -15.73
C ALA A 681 -2.94 -11.87 -15.12
N PRO A 682 -3.48 -10.65 -15.06
CA PRO A 682 -4.84 -10.41 -14.60
C PRO A 682 -5.90 -11.10 -15.49
N ASN A 683 -7.09 -11.32 -14.92
CA ASN A 683 -8.29 -11.80 -15.61
C ASN A 683 -8.11 -13.11 -16.42
N ASN A 684 -7.22 -14.00 -16.00
CA ASN A 684 -6.89 -15.24 -16.74
C ASN A 684 -6.40 -15.03 -18.19
N LEU A 685 -5.99 -13.82 -18.58
CA LEU A 685 -5.66 -13.45 -19.96
C LEU A 685 -4.76 -14.49 -20.67
N ARG A 686 -3.70 -14.95 -20.00
CA ARG A 686 -2.76 -15.93 -20.56
C ARG A 686 -3.41 -17.30 -20.79
N ARG A 687 -4.32 -17.74 -19.91
CA ARG A 687 -5.09 -18.99 -20.11
C ARG A 687 -6.04 -18.86 -21.30
N ASP A 688 -6.66 -17.69 -21.45
CA ASP A 688 -7.59 -17.43 -22.54
C ASP A 688 -6.86 -17.42 -23.90
N ILE A 689 -5.64 -16.86 -23.93
CA ILE A 689 -4.74 -16.94 -25.10
C ILE A 689 -4.37 -18.39 -25.41
N ILE A 690 -3.97 -19.18 -24.40
CA ILE A 690 -3.61 -20.60 -24.56
C ILE A 690 -4.80 -21.41 -25.09
N SER A 691 -6.03 -21.03 -24.76
CA SER A 691 -7.24 -21.71 -25.22
C SER A 691 -7.57 -21.48 -26.69
N GLN A 692 -6.89 -20.54 -27.37
CA GLN A 692 -7.10 -20.27 -28.79
C GLN A 692 -6.53 -21.40 -29.65
N SER A 693 -7.34 -21.94 -30.57
CA SER A 693 -6.99 -23.10 -31.38
C SER A 693 -5.76 -22.94 -32.28
N HIS A 694 -5.39 -21.69 -32.61
CA HIS A 694 -4.28 -21.36 -33.50
C HIS A 694 -2.99 -20.97 -32.76
N VAL A 695 -2.99 -21.03 -31.42
CA VAL A 695 -1.84 -20.65 -30.60
C VAL A 695 -1.06 -21.88 -30.19
N TYR A 696 0.21 -21.94 -30.58
CA TYR A 696 1.12 -22.94 -30.05
C TYR A 696 1.61 -22.50 -28.66
N TYR A 697 1.28 -23.25 -27.61
CA TYR A 697 1.70 -22.95 -26.25
C TYR A 697 2.90 -23.79 -25.82
N TYR A 698 3.90 -23.13 -25.23
CA TYR A 698 5.03 -23.81 -24.60
C TYR A 698 5.40 -23.19 -23.26
N HIS A 699 5.87 -24.02 -22.33
CA HIS A 699 6.43 -23.59 -21.05
C HIS A 699 7.56 -24.55 -20.67
N GLY A 700 8.81 -24.07 -20.79
CA GLY A 700 9.99 -24.88 -20.55
C GLY A 700 11.29 -24.16 -20.91
N PRO A 701 12.44 -24.83 -20.74
CA PRO A 701 13.75 -24.24 -20.99
C PRO A 701 14.02 -23.95 -22.48
N ASP A 702 13.40 -24.68 -23.42
CA ASP A 702 13.62 -24.51 -24.87
C ASP A 702 12.73 -23.41 -25.47
N TRP A 703 12.34 -22.43 -24.67
CA TRP A 703 11.41 -21.39 -25.08
C TRP A 703 11.92 -20.58 -26.28
N ARG A 704 13.24 -20.35 -26.34
CA ARG A 704 13.91 -19.65 -27.45
C ARG A 704 13.69 -20.39 -28.77
N SER A 705 13.94 -21.70 -28.78
CA SER A 705 13.75 -22.54 -29.96
C SER A 705 12.29 -22.52 -30.46
N VAL A 706 11.31 -22.48 -29.55
CA VAL A 706 9.89 -22.36 -29.93
C VAL A 706 9.59 -21.00 -30.54
N MET A 707 10.10 -19.92 -29.95
CA MET A 707 9.93 -18.58 -30.50
C MET A 707 10.60 -18.44 -31.88
N GLU A 708 11.81 -18.97 -32.06
CA GLU A 708 12.52 -19.05 -33.34
C GLU A 708 11.75 -19.84 -34.41
N ASN A 709 11.03 -20.89 -34.00
CA ASN A 709 10.20 -21.70 -34.88
C ASN A 709 8.79 -21.09 -35.11
N SER A 710 8.58 -19.83 -34.70
CA SER A 710 7.32 -19.11 -34.85
C SER A 710 7.47 -17.92 -35.78
N LYS A 711 6.46 -17.65 -36.61
CA LYS A 711 6.42 -16.44 -37.44
C LYS A 711 6.10 -15.19 -36.62
N PHE A 712 5.24 -15.32 -35.61
CA PHE A 712 4.88 -14.26 -34.67
C PHE A 712 4.90 -14.76 -33.22
N SER A 713 5.36 -13.91 -32.31
CA SER A 713 5.44 -14.23 -30.88
C SER A 713 4.37 -13.47 -30.08
N LEU A 714 3.47 -14.19 -29.42
CA LEU A 714 2.53 -13.58 -28.47
C LEU A 714 3.27 -13.19 -27.20
N VAL A 715 3.19 -11.90 -26.87
CA VAL A 715 3.84 -11.30 -25.71
C VAL A 715 2.78 -10.64 -24.82
N PRO A 716 1.85 -11.42 -24.23
CA PRO A 716 0.82 -10.87 -23.39
C PRO A 716 1.41 -10.11 -22.21
N ARG A 717 0.65 -9.13 -21.71
CA ARG A 717 1.02 -8.42 -20.49
C ARG A 717 1.30 -9.38 -19.33
N GLY A 718 2.18 -8.95 -18.42
CA GLY A 718 2.41 -9.61 -17.14
C GLY A 718 1.45 -9.09 -16.07
N PHE A 719 1.98 -9.01 -14.85
CA PHE A 719 1.30 -8.29 -13.77
C PHE A 719 1.11 -6.80 -14.13
N GLY A 720 2.18 -6.17 -14.61
CA GLY A 720 2.18 -4.86 -15.25
C GLY A 720 1.50 -4.86 -16.62
N ARG A 721 1.51 -3.73 -17.34
CA ARG A 721 0.97 -3.63 -18.72
C ARG A 721 1.88 -4.25 -19.77
N THR A 722 3.15 -4.47 -19.45
CA THR A 722 4.10 -5.17 -20.33
C THR A 722 4.64 -6.45 -19.69
N SER A 723 5.52 -7.15 -20.40
CA SER A 723 6.27 -8.30 -19.90
C SER A 723 7.68 -8.34 -20.51
N TYR A 724 8.60 -9.08 -19.88
CA TYR A 724 9.96 -9.28 -20.42
C TYR A 724 9.93 -9.86 -21.84
N HIS A 725 8.92 -10.69 -22.15
CA HIS A 725 8.77 -11.33 -23.45
C HIS A 725 8.69 -10.35 -24.61
N LEU A 726 8.14 -9.13 -24.42
CA LEU A 726 8.12 -8.12 -25.47
C LEU A 726 9.54 -7.73 -25.90
N MET A 727 10.43 -7.49 -24.93
CA MET A 727 11.82 -7.14 -25.23
C MET A 727 12.65 -8.35 -25.67
N GLU A 728 12.42 -9.53 -25.08
CA GLU A 728 13.10 -10.77 -25.49
C GLU A 728 12.81 -11.08 -26.98
N ALA A 729 11.55 -10.95 -27.44
CA ALA A 729 11.19 -11.14 -28.84
C ALA A 729 11.90 -10.13 -29.77
N LEU A 730 11.89 -8.84 -29.41
CA LEU A 730 12.54 -7.80 -30.20
C LEU A 730 14.07 -7.96 -30.26
N GLN A 731 14.72 -8.31 -29.15
CA GLN A 731 16.16 -8.59 -29.10
C GLN A 731 16.55 -9.81 -29.95
N MET A 732 15.68 -10.83 -30.01
CA MET A 732 15.88 -12.01 -30.85
C MET A 732 15.64 -11.74 -32.34
N GLY A 733 15.12 -10.57 -32.72
CA GLY A 733 14.77 -10.23 -34.10
C GLY A 733 13.41 -10.78 -34.56
N LEU A 734 12.51 -11.07 -33.62
CA LEU A 734 11.21 -11.69 -33.86
C LEU A 734 10.08 -10.67 -33.75
N ILE A 735 8.96 -10.91 -34.44
CA ILE A 735 7.81 -10.00 -34.49
C ILE A 735 6.86 -10.23 -33.30
N PRO A 736 6.74 -9.28 -32.35
CA PRO A 736 5.85 -9.44 -31.21
C PRO A 736 4.39 -9.04 -31.51
N ILE A 737 3.47 -9.74 -30.84
CA ILE A 737 2.05 -9.38 -30.70
C ILE A 737 1.76 -9.14 -29.22
N GLN A 738 1.69 -7.88 -28.79
CA GLN A 738 1.29 -7.53 -27.43
C GLN A 738 -0.22 -7.72 -27.26
N VAL A 739 -0.61 -8.59 -26.32
CA VAL A 739 -2.00 -8.72 -25.91
C VAL A 739 -2.22 -7.98 -24.59
N TYR A 740 -3.07 -6.95 -24.61
CA TYR A 740 -3.38 -6.09 -23.46
C TYR A 740 -4.85 -6.17 -23.05
N ILE A 741 -5.19 -5.59 -21.89
CA ILE A 741 -6.56 -5.58 -21.34
C ILE A 741 -7.16 -4.18 -21.36
N ASP A 742 -6.37 -3.19 -20.95
CA ASP A 742 -6.78 -1.80 -20.81
C ASP A 742 -6.22 -0.95 -21.95
N GLN A 743 -4.90 -0.83 -22.06
CA GLN A 743 -4.27 -0.10 -23.14
C GLN A 743 -2.92 -0.72 -23.53
N PRO A 744 -2.44 -0.48 -24.77
CA PRO A 744 -1.10 -0.89 -25.14
C PRO A 744 -0.06 -0.14 -24.29
N TRP A 745 1.05 -0.82 -23.98
CA TRP A 745 2.19 -0.23 -23.29
C TRP A 745 3.48 -0.68 -23.97
N ILE A 746 3.77 -0.05 -25.11
CA ILE A 746 4.85 -0.43 -26.02
C ILE A 746 5.84 0.74 -26.09
N PRO A 747 7.12 0.55 -25.76
CA PRO A 747 8.11 1.59 -25.97
C PRO A 747 8.31 1.84 -27.47
N TYR A 748 8.66 3.06 -27.84
CA TYR A 748 8.99 3.42 -29.23
C TYR A 748 7.85 3.19 -30.24
N GLU A 749 6.60 3.30 -29.81
CA GLU A 749 5.39 2.99 -30.60
C GLU A 749 5.46 3.49 -32.05
N ARG A 750 5.83 4.76 -32.27
CA ARG A 750 5.95 5.36 -33.62
C ARG A 750 6.94 4.62 -34.53
N VAL A 751 8.03 4.11 -33.97
CA VAL A 751 9.08 3.40 -34.72
C VAL A 751 8.72 1.93 -34.91
N LEU A 752 7.97 1.35 -33.97
CA LEU A 752 7.59 -0.07 -33.98
C LEU A 752 6.23 -0.35 -34.65
N GLN A 753 5.45 0.67 -35.02
CA GLN A 753 4.10 0.51 -35.58
C GLN A 753 3.99 -0.45 -36.78
N ASN A 754 5.06 -0.63 -37.55
CA ASN A 754 5.09 -1.52 -38.72
C ASN A 754 5.58 -2.94 -38.40
N VAL A 755 6.15 -3.16 -37.21
CA VAL A 755 6.85 -4.40 -36.82
C VAL A 755 6.38 -4.97 -35.50
N THR A 756 5.34 -4.38 -34.90
CA THR A 756 4.74 -4.84 -33.65
C THR A 756 3.23 -4.65 -33.73
N PHE A 757 2.48 -5.63 -33.23
CA PHE A 757 1.03 -5.55 -33.14
C PHE A 757 0.59 -5.41 -31.69
N ALA A 758 -0.45 -4.63 -31.44
CA ALA A 758 -1.07 -4.51 -30.12
C ALA A 758 -2.57 -4.76 -30.25
N VAL A 759 -3.10 -5.75 -29.53
CA VAL A 759 -4.50 -6.15 -29.60
C VAL A 759 -5.08 -6.52 -28.24
N THR A 760 -6.39 -6.40 -28.11
CA THR A 760 -7.15 -6.99 -27.02
C THR A 760 -7.40 -8.48 -27.27
N MET A 761 -7.88 -9.19 -26.24
CA MET A 761 -8.22 -10.61 -26.36
C MET A 761 -9.31 -10.87 -27.42
N SER A 762 -10.28 -9.95 -27.58
CA SER A 762 -11.36 -10.06 -28.56
C SER A 762 -10.90 -9.85 -30.00
N GLU A 763 -9.85 -9.06 -30.23
CA GLU A 763 -9.31 -8.75 -31.56
C GLU A 763 -8.30 -9.80 -32.04
N LEU A 764 -7.71 -10.56 -31.11
CA LEU A 764 -6.66 -11.53 -31.41
C LEU A 764 -7.03 -12.55 -32.50
N PRO A 765 -8.23 -13.17 -32.53
CA PRO A 765 -8.59 -14.11 -33.60
C PRO A 765 -8.61 -13.47 -35.00
N TYR A 766 -9.08 -12.22 -35.09
CA TYR A 766 -9.10 -11.48 -36.36
C TYR A 766 -7.67 -11.17 -36.82
N LEU A 767 -6.81 -10.70 -35.90
CA LEU A 767 -5.40 -10.46 -36.21
C LEU A 767 -4.70 -11.74 -36.67
N ILE A 768 -4.91 -12.88 -36.01
CA ILE A 768 -4.29 -14.15 -36.43
C ILE A 768 -4.71 -14.51 -37.86
N SER A 769 -5.97 -14.28 -38.24
CA SER A 769 -6.44 -14.48 -39.62
C SER A 769 -5.72 -13.55 -40.61
N GLU A 770 -5.55 -12.27 -40.28
CA GLU A 770 -4.78 -11.32 -41.09
C GLU A 770 -3.31 -11.74 -41.24
N LEU A 771 -2.66 -12.14 -40.14
CA LEU A 771 -1.26 -12.55 -40.13
C LEU A 771 -1.02 -13.84 -40.93
N SER A 772 -1.99 -14.76 -40.96
CA SER A 772 -1.92 -15.97 -41.79
C SER A 772 -1.83 -15.70 -43.29
N ARG A 773 -2.26 -14.51 -43.73
CA ARG A 773 -2.24 -14.06 -45.13
C ARG A 773 -0.98 -13.30 -45.52
N LYS A 774 -0.10 -12.96 -44.56
CA LYS A 774 1.19 -12.31 -44.85
C LYS A 774 2.14 -13.30 -45.52
N SER A 775 2.82 -12.85 -46.57
CA SER A 775 3.84 -13.65 -47.25
C SER A 775 5.12 -13.71 -46.43
N ASP A 776 5.94 -14.74 -46.64
CA ASP A 776 7.22 -14.88 -45.96
C ASP A 776 8.17 -13.70 -46.25
N ALA A 777 8.07 -13.08 -47.44
CA ALA A 777 8.85 -11.89 -47.78
C ALA A 777 8.43 -10.66 -46.94
N GLN A 778 7.12 -10.47 -46.72
CA GLN A 778 6.62 -9.39 -45.85
C GLN A 778 7.06 -9.60 -44.40
N ILE A 779 7.07 -10.85 -43.93
CA ILE A 779 7.53 -11.20 -42.58
C ILE A 779 9.04 -10.95 -42.47
N GLY A 780 9.82 -11.34 -43.48
CA GLY A 780 11.26 -11.08 -43.52
C GLY A 780 11.60 -9.59 -43.49
N GLU A 781 10.88 -8.76 -44.23
CA GLU A 781 11.07 -7.30 -44.21
C GLU A 781 10.84 -6.71 -42.81
N MET A 782 9.83 -7.22 -42.09
CA MET A 782 9.55 -6.81 -40.72
C MET A 782 10.68 -7.24 -39.76
N GLU A 783 11.18 -8.47 -39.87
CA GLU A 783 12.30 -8.96 -39.06
C GLU A 783 13.60 -8.20 -39.34
N ASP A 784 13.90 -7.91 -40.61
CA ASP A 784 15.04 -7.08 -41.01
C ASP A 784 14.95 -5.67 -40.43
N GLN A 785 13.74 -5.10 -40.35
CA GLN A 785 13.53 -3.81 -39.72
C GLN A 785 13.75 -3.87 -38.20
N ILE A 786 13.30 -4.91 -37.51
CA ILE A 786 13.58 -5.11 -36.08
C ILE A 786 15.09 -5.24 -35.85
N GLU A 787 15.79 -6.00 -36.69
CA GLU A 787 17.24 -6.17 -36.58
C GLU A 787 17.99 -4.84 -36.70
N ARG A 788 17.64 -4.01 -37.69
CA ARG A 788 18.23 -2.66 -37.86
C ARG A 788 18.02 -1.75 -36.66
N LEU A 789 16.95 -1.95 -35.90
CA LEU A 789 16.64 -1.18 -34.69
C LEU A 789 17.33 -1.74 -33.43
N GLY A 790 17.81 -2.98 -33.47
CA GLY A 790 18.22 -3.76 -32.30
C GLY A 790 19.27 -3.09 -31.43
N GLU A 791 20.42 -2.72 -32.01
CA GLU A 791 21.53 -2.11 -31.26
C GLU A 791 21.14 -0.75 -30.67
N ARG A 792 20.34 0.02 -31.42
CA ARG A 792 19.92 1.37 -31.03
C ARG A 792 18.84 1.38 -29.95
N LEU A 793 17.89 0.44 -29.97
CA LEU A 793 16.67 0.55 -29.14
C LEU A 793 16.51 -0.55 -28.08
N PHE A 794 17.03 -1.76 -28.33
CA PHE A 794 16.71 -2.95 -27.53
C PHE A 794 17.88 -3.43 -26.66
N THR A 795 18.93 -2.62 -26.53
CA THR A 795 20.04 -2.83 -25.58
C THR A 795 19.89 -1.87 -24.40
N PHE A 796 20.56 -2.16 -23.28
CA PHE A 796 20.60 -1.22 -22.15
C PHE A 796 21.19 0.14 -22.58
N GLU A 797 22.31 0.15 -23.31
CA GLU A 797 22.93 1.38 -23.82
C GLU A 797 22.01 2.15 -24.77
N GLY A 798 21.38 1.44 -25.70
CA GLY A 798 20.42 2.02 -26.64
C GLY A 798 19.25 2.68 -25.92
N ALA A 799 18.62 1.95 -24.98
CA ALA A 799 17.53 2.48 -24.17
C ALA A 799 17.93 3.71 -23.35
N LEU A 800 19.13 3.71 -22.73
CA LEU A 800 19.63 4.84 -21.95
C LEU A 800 19.94 6.06 -22.83
N ASN A 801 20.41 5.85 -24.06
CA ASN A 801 20.57 6.93 -25.05
C ASN A 801 19.21 7.56 -25.39
N GLU A 802 18.19 6.74 -25.65
CA GLU A 802 16.83 7.20 -25.95
C GLU A 802 16.20 7.95 -24.76
N ILE A 803 16.47 7.50 -23.53
CA ILE A 803 16.07 8.17 -22.30
C ILE A 803 16.75 9.53 -22.17
N GLN A 804 18.07 9.60 -22.39
CA GLN A 804 18.80 10.87 -22.34
C GLN A 804 18.26 11.85 -23.38
N MET A 805 18.11 11.41 -24.63
CA MET A 805 17.49 12.22 -25.68
C MET A 805 16.08 12.66 -25.29
N PHE A 806 15.28 11.79 -24.67
CA PHE A 806 13.96 12.19 -24.19
C PHE A 806 14.01 13.29 -23.13
N MET A 807 15.03 13.33 -22.28
CA MET A 807 15.13 14.36 -21.24
C MET A 807 15.66 15.69 -21.77
N THR A 808 16.54 15.66 -22.78
CA THR A 808 17.24 16.84 -23.28
C THR A 808 16.64 17.43 -24.56
N ASP A 809 16.20 16.57 -25.48
CA ASP A 809 15.53 16.93 -26.73
C ASP A 809 14.59 15.79 -27.20
N PRO A 810 13.36 15.71 -26.63
CA PRO A 810 12.39 14.67 -26.97
C PRO A 810 12.06 14.53 -28.47
N SER A 811 12.37 15.54 -29.29
CA SER A 811 12.19 15.46 -30.75
C SER A 811 13.13 14.44 -31.41
N LEU A 812 14.31 14.22 -30.83
CA LEU A 812 15.33 13.27 -31.28
C LEU A 812 15.11 11.85 -30.73
N SER A 813 14.45 11.74 -29.58
CA SER A 813 14.13 10.44 -28.99
C SER A 813 13.05 9.71 -29.80
N ALA A 814 13.01 8.39 -29.69
CA ALA A 814 11.89 7.53 -30.09
C ALA A 814 10.83 7.37 -28.98
N LEU A 815 11.13 7.77 -27.74
CA LEU A 815 10.19 7.70 -26.61
C LEU A 815 9.13 8.80 -26.71
N ARG A 816 7.88 8.47 -26.37
CA ARG A 816 6.76 9.41 -26.41
C ARG A 816 5.94 9.32 -25.13
N CYS A 817 5.32 10.45 -24.77
CA CYS A 817 4.37 10.51 -23.68
C CYS A 817 3.14 9.65 -24.03
N ALA A 818 2.84 8.62 -23.26
CA ALA A 818 1.60 7.88 -23.38
C ALA A 818 0.43 8.70 -22.83
N SER A 819 -0.77 8.50 -23.38
CA SER A 819 -2.00 8.89 -22.66
C SER A 819 -2.05 8.09 -21.37
N THR A 820 -1.99 8.78 -20.24
CA THR A 820 -2.15 8.13 -18.94
C THR A 820 -3.61 7.71 -18.81
N VAL A 821 -3.88 6.41 -18.68
CA VAL A 821 -5.21 5.98 -18.19
C VAL A 821 -5.40 6.60 -16.82
N THR A 822 -6.56 7.21 -16.65
CA THR A 822 -7.13 7.59 -15.37
C THR A 822 -6.95 6.46 -14.33
N LYS A 823 -6.72 6.85 -13.08
CA LYS A 823 -6.42 6.00 -11.91
C LYS A 823 -7.06 4.61 -12.02
N ARG A 824 -6.24 3.55 -12.13
CA ARG A 824 -6.69 2.16 -12.01
C ARG A 824 -7.22 2.04 -10.58
N LYS A 825 -8.54 1.89 -10.41
CA LYS A 825 -9.07 1.36 -9.15
C LYS A 825 -8.30 0.05 -8.91
N PRO A 826 -7.59 -0.13 -7.78
CA PRO A 826 -6.98 -1.40 -7.45
C PRO A 826 -8.03 -2.48 -7.67
N SER A 827 -7.79 -3.43 -8.57
CA SER A 827 -8.73 -4.52 -8.78
C SER A 827 -8.93 -5.19 -7.43
N THR A 828 -10.16 -5.44 -7.02
CA THR A 828 -10.53 -6.07 -5.73
C THR A 828 -9.85 -7.43 -5.45
N SER A 829 -9.15 -7.98 -6.43
CA SER A 829 -8.24 -9.14 -6.31
C SER A 829 -6.80 -8.79 -5.92
N SER A 830 -6.46 -7.53 -5.65
CA SER A 830 -5.19 -7.17 -5.01
C SER A 830 -5.23 -7.72 -3.59
N LEU A 831 -4.55 -8.86 -3.37
CA LEU A 831 -4.28 -9.36 -2.03
C LEU A 831 -3.84 -8.19 -1.15
N HIS A 832 -4.51 -8.04 -0.01
CA HIS A 832 -4.30 -6.97 0.95
C HIS A 832 -2.80 -6.78 1.20
N CYS A 833 -2.33 -5.53 1.29
CA CYS A 833 -0.92 -5.18 1.51
C CYS A 833 -0.30 -5.84 2.76
N HIS A 834 -1.10 -6.46 3.63
CA HIS A 834 -0.65 -7.18 4.83
C HIS A 834 -0.86 -8.70 4.80
N GLN A 835 -1.31 -9.30 3.69
CA GLN A 835 -1.44 -10.76 3.55
C GLN A 835 -0.80 -11.24 2.25
N VAL A 836 0.53 -11.30 2.23
CA VAL A 836 1.26 -12.22 1.34
C VAL A 836 1.90 -13.28 2.21
N GLN A 837 1.16 -14.38 2.46
CA GLN A 837 1.83 -15.63 2.79
C GLN A 837 2.60 -16.04 1.52
N ALA A 838 3.92 -16.10 1.63
CA ALA A 838 4.73 -16.82 0.67
C ALA A 838 4.13 -18.22 0.53
N VAL A 839 3.67 -18.58 -0.67
CA VAL A 839 3.35 -19.96 -0.99
C VAL A 839 4.68 -20.71 -1.00
N HIS A 840 5.11 -21.17 0.17
CA HIS A 840 6.17 -22.16 0.28
C HIS A 840 5.64 -23.45 -0.35
N VAL A 841 6.06 -23.69 -1.59
CA VAL A 841 5.95 -25.02 -2.20
C VAL A 841 6.87 -25.93 -1.39
N HIS A 842 6.32 -26.62 -0.40
CA HIS A 842 7.00 -27.73 0.26
C HIS A 842 7.13 -28.87 -0.76
N ILE A 843 8.30 -28.98 -1.39
CA ILE A 843 8.71 -30.21 -2.05
C ILE A 843 9.06 -31.20 -0.93
N SER A 844 8.08 -32.02 -0.54
CA SER A 844 8.32 -33.20 0.29
C SER A 844 9.01 -34.26 -0.56
N THR A 845 10.31 -34.44 -0.33
CA THR A 845 11.04 -35.63 -0.78
C THR A 845 10.68 -36.80 0.13
N ALA A 846 9.64 -37.55 -0.24
CA ALA A 846 9.32 -38.82 0.38
C ALA A 846 10.37 -39.87 -0.01
N THR A 847 11.35 -40.09 0.87
CA THR A 847 12.22 -41.26 0.84
C THR A 847 11.44 -42.49 1.31
N ARG A 848 11.02 -43.34 0.36
CA ARG A 848 10.52 -44.69 0.65
C ARG A 848 11.67 -45.54 1.22
N LYS A 849 11.56 -45.97 2.48
CA LYS A 849 12.22 -47.19 2.97
C LYS A 849 11.30 -48.40 2.69
N PRO A 850 11.85 -49.61 2.44
CA PRO A 850 11.05 -50.79 2.15
C PRO A 850 10.39 -51.35 3.41
N SER A 851 9.22 -51.93 3.16
CA SER A 851 8.33 -52.67 4.05
C SER A 851 8.95 -53.92 4.67
N ASP A 852 8.57 -54.20 5.92
CA ASP A 852 8.48 -55.57 6.43
C ASP A 852 7.16 -55.80 7.19
N SER A 853 6.50 -56.90 6.80
CA SER A 853 5.57 -57.77 7.51
C SER A 853 4.31 -57.23 8.23
N GLY A 854 3.15 -57.72 7.77
CA GLY A 854 2.24 -58.50 8.63
C GLY A 854 0.80 -57.99 8.83
N GLY A 855 -0.18 -58.80 8.38
CA GLY A 855 -1.36 -59.13 9.21
C GLY A 855 -2.70 -58.45 8.89
N ASP A 856 -3.48 -59.11 8.03
CA ASP A 856 -4.91 -59.44 8.13
C ASP A 856 -6.06 -58.42 8.35
N SER A 857 -7.12 -58.72 7.58
CA SER A 857 -8.56 -58.49 7.78
C SER A 857 -9.24 -57.23 7.18
N ASN A 858 -9.87 -57.51 6.02
CA ASN A 858 -10.97 -56.81 5.32
C ASN A 858 -12.28 -56.72 6.17
N PRO A 859 -13.40 -56.14 5.68
CA PRO A 859 -13.62 -55.19 4.57
C PRO A 859 -14.60 -54.03 4.91
N GLY A 860 -14.65 -52.99 4.06
CA GLY A 860 -15.76 -52.03 4.06
C GLY A 860 -15.68 -50.98 2.94
N CYS A 861 -16.53 -51.14 1.91
CA CYS A 861 -16.77 -50.24 0.77
C CYS A 861 -17.10 -48.78 1.24
N THR A 862 -16.95 -47.69 0.50
CA THR A 862 -17.36 -47.44 -0.89
C THR A 862 -16.76 -46.11 -1.39
N THR A 863 -16.37 -46.11 -2.65
CA THR A 863 -16.00 -44.99 -3.53
C THR A 863 -17.06 -43.88 -3.63
N LEU A 864 -16.65 -42.60 -3.65
CA LEU A 864 -17.20 -41.61 -4.61
C LEU A 864 -16.29 -40.37 -4.73
N LEU A 865 -16.20 -39.95 -5.99
CA LEU A 865 -15.23 -39.07 -6.63
C LEU A 865 -15.92 -37.74 -7.03
N PHE A 866 -15.09 -36.70 -7.24
CA PHE A 866 -15.36 -35.37 -7.84
C PHE A 866 -16.10 -34.35 -6.96
N ARG A 867 -15.71 -33.07 -6.92
CA ARG A 867 -14.95 -32.24 -7.87
C ARG A 867 -14.26 -31.10 -7.14
#